data_AF-A0A9P8L492-F1
#
_entry.id   AF-A0A9P8L492-F1
#
_cell.length_a   1.000
_cell.length_b   1.000
_cell.length_c   1.000
_cell.angle_alpha   90.00
_cell.angle_beta   90.00
_cell.angle_gamma   90.00
#
_symmetry.space_group_name_H-M   'P 1'
#
loop_
_entity.id
_entity.type
_entity.pdbx_description
1 polymer ?
#
loop_
_entity_poly.entity_id
_entity_poly.type
_entity_poly.pdbx_seq_one_letter_code
_entity_poly.pdbx_strand_id
1 'polypeptide(L)'
;MAEAASIVVAESTHVGSGIFSCAALLVISLLVVLLLRYFLPLRTTPAYLLAPIFLALALPASIILLVPIDLASSAGTNPSGPRGIWLPEERFFYSLRQNGRYQLYVFGSGAIGLVYFFIQSGVRLTSIKALVMALAYCWGLVLAIYLMGHGLVAVPRRFFHNASISGKLRRLQHKAPEIHDKLTDAIHDLEELELQVIHLRQRRGGTSREFQEWIDDLGDIIGLNNRSRELPNLSPQIEPSIPTVITVRYLAELTMRLKQARHKRLRFVDAWDRLVQDAANTQAILDSGASKRLEFSRAPPHASIWERYTLLTPYTRYVLYFHVLPINSYFLGLVHSLGSICVIWSELVKIGDPKLSLIGLTVVHHTSSDRGQISFGGQVMAAGWILYMCASALTSVSDAKVWGDRALVRRNTYGESACWYASQIAKLTVPLAYNFVTLLPPPIYRNTTFYNFLGRLINLTPLGTGFDHIFPMFILIPVLATLFNLYGKVENLLGFGMIENESMEDELVGGVGGWREGRDLIERELSGDSFVNGRFSILSRTDRIFPPPLTGAGGVVPSTAIKARNSVAVSTSASASRTAQSSRPLRPLPSTEDSIPEGESFLADFAHRVRNTFDTVDAPRWVKGMKRPKWMSIMDGDGEERENSSFSRVGVSEPGRQAFGGARPKEQKALERNDSPSTIQPTSRLEILRYRYHHGTNLGSIFVLEQWFSLSMFIDGAGSGSELDAVNASLRQSGLIATRQKWEDHWNTAVSDSDWDWLVNSAHCILNLFLMLLRGAPGKMVDSRAGTTIRLPIGYFNLGPAYCSGTPFDGQPALVYADAWAIIKTFVSKTQSHGIGVLIDLHALPGGANGSAHSGTPSSQAALWDNPANLALSQKCLMFIAELKDGVVGLELCNEAVTNAPGMYGWYDSVITAVGQFNPSLPIYIPDAWNLPSGISYTDSEGSLKTGSANPVIIDTHKYYCFSERDKQQSPQQIIARIAKELGELDGHDGSVVDHGATQVVVGEYSCVLDNQSRLIVDPSQRARLLSQFGQAQIKRWQQRSSECYFWTYKMDWMDGGEWGLSQHTKFSNITPPTYLTLREDQVRAKIADAWKSQNLARGDAQTAHNLYLDQRAPRIRMEHWRFGTGWDIGFSDALSFFETRVSGVLPGTGADKIGMLDIWVKKRIIESGQGGQYLWEFEQGLRQGVSDFYRLTNV
;
A
#
# COMPACT_ATOMS: atom_id res chain seq x y z
N MET A 1 54.22 -1.31 36.87
CA MET A 1 53.60 -0.98 38.18
C MET A 1 52.74 0.30 38.16
N ALA A 2 52.73 1.11 37.09
CA ALA A 2 51.78 2.22 36.93
C ALA A 2 50.51 1.83 36.13
N GLU A 3 50.51 0.70 35.43
CA GLU A 3 49.40 0.23 34.59
C GLU A 3 48.40 -0.70 35.33
N ALA A 4 48.73 -1.11 36.55
CA ALA A 4 47.86 -1.98 37.37
C ALA A 4 46.87 -1.20 38.24
N ALA A 5 46.95 0.14 38.25
CA ALA A 5 46.07 1.00 39.06
C ALA A 5 44.79 1.44 38.33
N SER A 6 44.66 1.19 37.02
CA SER A 6 43.55 1.69 36.19
C SER A 6 42.43 0.68 35.93
N ILE A 7 42.55 -0.58 36.39
CA ILE A 7 41.58 -1.65 36.07
C ILE A 7 40.71 -2.06 37.27
N VAL A 8 40.86 -1.42 38.44
CA VAL A 8 39.99 -1.64 39.63
C VAL A 8 39.18 -0.38 39.97
N VAL A 9 38.55 0.23 38.97
CA VAL A 9 37.36 1.08 39.22
C VAL A 9 36.15 0.30 38.76
N ALA A 10 35.78 -0.68 39.58
CA ALA A 10 34.44 -1.25 39.55
C ALA A 10 33.42 -0.09 39.62
N GLU A 11 32.35 -0.24 38.87
CA GLU A 11 31.14 0.58 38.90
C GLU A 11 30.77 0.97 40.33
N SER A 12 31.19 2.15 40.76
CA SER A 12 30.60 2.77 41.93
C SER A 12 29.28 3.37 41.45
N THR A 13 28.17 2.64 41.67
CA THR A 13 26.88 3.31 41.84
C THR A 13 27.12 4.47 42.80
N HIS A 14 26.89 5.71 42.35
CA HIS A 14 27.04 6.89 43.20
C HIS A 14 26.39 6.58 44.54
N VAL A 15 27.15 6.67 45.64
CA VAL A 15 26.66 6.32 46.99
C VAL A 15 25.33 7.02 47.30
N GLY A 16 25.10 8.20 46.74
CA GLY A 16 23.83 8.93 46.79
C GLY A 16 22.63 8.24 46.13
N SER A 17 22.80 7.52 45.01
CA SER A 17 21.71 6.78 44.33
C SER A 17 21.29 5.53 45.12
N GLY A 18 22.27 4.81 45.68
CA GLY A 18 22.02 3.69 46.59
C GLY A 18 21.32 4.14 47.88
N ILE A 19 21.80 5.23 48.49
CA ILE A 19 21.19 5.82 49.69
C ILE A 19 19.77 6.31 49.41
N PHE A 20 19.53 7.00 48.29
CA PHE A 20 18.19 7.47 47.91
C PHE A 20 17.23 6.32 47.67
N SER A 21 17.65 5.28 46.93
CA SER A 21 16.82 4.09 46.67
C SER A 21 16.46 3.34 47.95
N CYS A 22 17.44 3.13 48.84
CA CYS A 22 17.21 2.51 50.14
C CYS A 22 16.30 3.36 51.03
N ALA A 23 16.53 4.68 51.11
CA ALA A 23 15.69 5.59 51.89
C ALA A 23 14.26 5.62 51.38
N ALA A 24 14.08 5.64 50.07
CA ALA A 24 12.78 5.66 49.43
C ALA A 24 12.01 4.33 49.60
N LEU A 25 12.68 3.18 49.48
CA LEU A 25 12.09 1.87 49.78
C LEU A 25 11.71 1.76 51.26
N LEU A 26 12.50 2.32 52.17
CA LEU A 26 12.16 2.40 53.59
C LEU A 26 10.95 3.29 53.84
N VAL A 27 10.85 4.45 53.17
CA VAL A 27 9.69 5.35 53.26
C VAL A 27 8.43 4.69 52.71
N ILE A 28 8.50 4.03 51.56
CA ILE A 28 7.37 3.29 50.98
C ILE A 28 6.94 2.16 51.92
N SER A 29 7.90 1.39 52.44
CA SER A 29 7.63 0.30 53.39
C SER A 29 6.97 0.84 54.66
N LEU A 30 7.43 1.98 55.18
CA LEU A 30 6.84 2.66 56.34
C LEU A 30 5.41 3.13 56.03
N LEU A 31 5.18 3.77 54.88
CA LEU A 31 3.85 4.24 54.46
C LEU A 31 2.87 3.08 54.29
N VAL A 32 3.31 1.96 53.71
CA VAL A 32 2.50 0.73 53.58
C VAL A 32 2.20 0.16 54.97
N VAL A 33 3.17 0.10 55.89
CA VAL A 33 2.93 -0.35 57.26
C VAL A 33 1.95 0.58 57.99
N LEU A 34 2.03 1.90 57.80
CA LEU A 34 1.10 2.87 58.37
C LEU A 34 -0.32 2.71 57.80
N LEU A 35 -0.43 2.48 56.49
CA LEU A 35 -1.70 2.18 55.83
C LEU A 35 -2.29 0.87 56.36
N LEU A 36 -1.47 -0.18 56.48
CA LEU A 36 -1.89 -1.44 57.06
C LEU A 36 -2.29 -1.28 58.52
N ARG A 37 -1.59 -0.48 59.31
CA ARG A 37 -1.97 -0.16 60.70
C ARG A 37 -3.33 0.54 60.77
N TYR A 38 -3.68 1.36 59.78
CA TYR A 38 -4.97 2.05 59.74
C TYR A 38 -6.13 1.08 59.47
N PHE A 39 -5.95 0.11 58.58
CA PHE A 39 -7.02 -0.83 58.19
C PHE A 39 -6.99 -2.18 58.93
N LEU A 40 -5.85 -2.58 59.51
CA LEU A 40 -5.62 -3.90 60.10
C LEU A 40 -4.86 -3.79 61.43
N PRO A 41 -5.27 -4.52 62.47
CA PRO A 41 -4.48 -4.67 63.70
C PRO A 41 -3.25 -5.56 63.44
N LEU A 42 -2.09 -4.93 63.23
CA LEU A 42 -0.83 -5.60 62.85
C LEU A 42 -0.37 -6.72 63.81
N ARG A 43 -0.72 -6.62 65.11
CA ARG A 43 -0.29 -7.59 66.14
C ARG A 43 -1.16 -8.84 66.20
N THR A 44 -2.41 -8.77 65.76
CA THR A 44 -3.37 -9.89 65.84
C THR A 44 -3.59 -10.55 64.49
N THR A 45 -3.15 -9.91 63.41
CA THR A 45 -3.22 -10.46 62.05
C THR A 45 -2.10 -11.50 61.87
N PRO A 46 -2.41 -12.75 61.47
CA PRO A 46 -1.38 -13.77 61.35
C PRO A 46 -0.39 -13.45 60.21
N ALA A 47 0.88 -13.80 60.43
CA ALA A 47 1.98 -13.43 59.54
C ALA A 47 1.80 -13.95 58.09
N TYR A 48 1.15 -15.10 57.91
CA TYR A 48 0.86 -15.67 56.59
C TYR A 48 -0.17 -14.86 55.79
N LEU A 49 -0.95 -13.96 56.41
CA LEU A 49 -1.78 -12.98 55.72
C LEU A 49 -1.07 -11.63 55.61
N LEU A 50 -0.38 -11.23 56.68
CA LEU A 50 0.27 -9.92 56.75
C LEU A 50 1.39 -9.77 55.72
N ALA A 51 2.25 -10.79 55.54
CA ALA A 51 3.37 -10.72 54.62
C ALA A 51 2.93 -10.66 53.14
N PRO A 52 1.97 -11.48 52.65
CA PRO A 52 1.45 -11.34 51.29
C PRO A 52 0.76 -9.99 51.05
N ILE A 53 -0.04 -9.49 52.00
CA ILE A 53 -0.72 -8.19 51.85
C ILE A 53 0.29 -7.04 51.82
N PHE A 54 1.32 -7.10 52.68
CA PHE A 54 2.40 -6.14 52.66
C PHE A 54 3.13 -6.15 51.32
N LEU A 55 3.54 -7.31 50.81
CA LEU A 55 4.21 -7.44 49.51
C LEU A 55 3.31 -6.97 48.35
N ALA A 56 2.01 -7.30 48.41
CA ALA A 56 1.03 -6.89 47.39
C ALA A 56 0.81 -5.37 47.33
N LEU A 57 1.11 -4.63 48.39
CA LEU A 57 1.05 -3.16 48.41
C LEU A 57 2.42 -2.52 48.19
N ALA A 58 3.46 -3.05 48.83
CA ALA A 58 4.81 -2.52 48.79
C ALA A 58 5.48 -2.69 47.42
N LEU A 59 5.29 -3.84 46.75
CA LEU A 59 5.88 -4.08 45.43
C LEU A 59 5.26 -3.18 44.35
N PRO A 60 3.93 -2.99 44.25
CA PRO A 60 3.38 -2.03 43.29
C PRO A 60 3.67 -0.57 43.68
N ALA A 61 3.67 -0.23 44.97
CA ALA A 61 4.01 1.12 45.40
C ALA A 61 5.48 1.48 45.11
N SER A 62 6.38 0.49 45.14
CA SER A 62 7.79 0.71 44.78
C SER A 62 8.02 0.92 43.28
N ILE A 63 7.10 0.51 42.40
CA ILE A 63 7.17 0.77 40.94
C ILE A 63 7.22 2.27 40.65
N ILE A 64 6.49 3.10 41.42
CA ILE A 64 6.46 4.57 41.28
C ILE A 64 7.88 5.16 41.37
N LEU A 65 8.78 4.46 42.06
CA LEU A 65 10.12 4.91 42.36
C LEU A 65 11.18 4.13 41.59
N LEU A 66 11.01 2.81 41.46
CA LEU A 66 11.92 1.91 40.76
C LEU A 66 11.91 2.14 39.25
N VAL A 67 10.76 2.40 38.62
CA VAL A 67 10.68 2.58 37.17
C VAL A 67 11.40 3.86 36.71
N PRO A 68 11.20 5.04 37.34
CA PRO A 68 11.97 6.23 36.99
C PRO A 68 13.48 6.07 37.25
N ILE A 69 13.87 5.37 38.32
CA ILE A 69 15.28 5.10 38.63
C ILE A 69 15.90 4.16 37.59
N ASP A 70 15.21 3.10 37.21
CA ASP A 70 15.66 2.14 36.21
C ASP A 70 15.78 2.80 34.82
N LEU A 71 14.78 3.61 34.43
CA LEU A 71 14.81 4.41 33.21
C LEU A 71 15.92 5.47 33.22
N ALA A 72 16.21 6.08 34.36
CA ALA A 72 17.31 7.05 34.50
C ALA A 72 18.69 6.36 34.49
N SER A 73 18.79 5.15 35.03
CA SER A 73 20.04 4.37 35.07
C SER A 73 20.41 3.76 33.72
N SER A 74 19.41 3.38 32.91
CA SER A 74 19.59 2.83 31.56
C SER A 74 19.80 3.90 30.48
N ALA A 75 19.61 5.19 30.80
CA ALA A 75 19.73 6.30 29.86
C ALA A 75 21.15 6.85 29.68
N GLY A 76 22.16 6.38 30.43
CA GLY A 76 23.50 7.00 30.44
C GLY A 76 24.64 6.06 30.07
N THR A 77 25.05 6.05 28.80
CA THR A 77 26.33 5.47 28.34
C THR A 77 27.45 6.50 28.18
N ASN A 78 27.33 7.70 28.74
CA ASN A 78 28.40 8.71 28.72
C ASN A 78 29.15 8.79 30.09
N PRO A 79 30.50 8.75 30.10
CA PRO A 79 31.30 8.88 31.33
C PRO A 79 31.53 10.34 31.79
N SER A 80 31.06 11.35 31.06
CA SER A 80 31.36 12.77 31.31
C SER A 80 30.15 13.70 31.49
N GLY A 81 28.91 13.19 31.37
CA GLY A 81 27.68 13.95 31.66
C GLY A 81 27.06 13.57 33.02
N PRO A 82 26.29 14.46 33.69
CA PRO A 82 25.67 14.15 34.97
C PRO A 82 24.70 12.98 34.81
N ARG A 83 25.08 11.80 35.32
CA ARG A 83 24.22 10.62 35.41
C ARG A 83 23.13 10.90 36.44
N GLY A 84 21.96 11.32 35.98
CA GLY A 84 20.85 11.69 36.87
C GLY A 84 19.50 11.79 36.17
N ILE A 85 18.45 11.70 36.99
CA ILE A 85 16.99 11.64 36.73
C ILE A 85 16.42 12.80 35.87
N TRP A 86 17.26 13.69 35.36
CA TRP A 86 16.83 14.92 34.70
C TRP A 86 16.71 14.72 33.20
N LEU A 87 15.48 14.41 32.76
CA LEU A 87 15.09 14.53 31.36
C LEU A 87 15.25 16.00 30.92
N PRO A 88 15.69 16.28 29.68
CA PRO A 88 15.72 17.65 29.16
C PRO A 88 14.35 18.30 29.33
N GLU A 89 14.30 19.52 29.90
CA GLU A 89 13.05 20.19 30.30
C GLU A 89 12.02 20.22 29.16
N GLU A 90 12.48 20.52 27.95
CA GLU A 90 11.62 20.59 26.76
C GLU A 90 11.00 19.23 26.37
N ARG A 91 11.72 18.12 26.56
CA ARG A 91 11.19 16.76 26.28
C ARG A 91 10.15 16.37 27.32
N PHE A 92 10.37 16.74 28.58
CA PHE A 92 9.42 16.51 29.66
C PHE A 92 8.13 17.31 29.44
N PHE A 93 8.22 18.60 29.17
CA PHE A 93 7.05 19.46 28.92
C PHE A 93 6.30 19.06 27.64
N TYR A 94 7.00 18.64 26.58
CA TYR A 94 6.34 18.13 25.38
C TYR A 94 5.54 16.85 25.67
N SER A 95 6.14 15.88 26.36
CA SER A 95 5.46 14.63 26.77
C SER A 95 4.27 14.92 27.68
N LEU A 96 4.43 15.83 28.66
CA LEU A 96 3.37 16.24 29.56
C LEU A 96 2.20 16.90 28.80
N ARG A 97 2.50 17.76 27.82
CA ARG A 97 1.49 18.43 27.00
C ARG A 97 0.72 17.44 26.13
N GLN A 98 1.40 16.48 25.48
CA GLN A 98 0.72 15.48 24.64
C GLN A 98 -0.15 14.54 25.49
N ASN A 99 0.38 14.06 26.63
CA ASN A 99 -0.40 13.27 27.57
C ASN A 99 -1.57 14.06 28.16
N GLY A 100 -1.36 15.35 28.48
CA GLY A 100 -2.41 16.24 28.95
C GLY A 100 -3.53 16.41 27.94
N ARG A 101 -3.22 16.56 26.64
CA ARG A 101 -4.22 16.61 25.57
C ARG A 101 -5.01 15.31 25.45
N TYR A 102 -4.32 14.17 25.47
CA TYR A 102 -4.97 12.85 25.43
C TYR A 102 -5.94 12.69 26.60
N GLN A 103 -5.47 12.96 27.83
CA GLN A 103 -6.32 12.88 29.02
C GLN A 103 -7.49 13.87 28.93
N LEU A 104 -7.27 15.08 28.43
CA LEU A 104 -8.33 16.08 28.26
C LEU A 104 -9.42 15.63 27.26
N TYR A 105 -9.06 14.94 26.17
CA TYR A 105 -10.06 14.36 25.27
C TYR A 105 -10.85 13.23 25.93
N VAL A 106 -10.20 12.37 26.72
CA VAL A 106 -10.86 11.29 27.47
C VAL A 106 -11.77 11.85 28.56
N PHE A 107 -11.30 12.83 29.33
CA PHE A 107 -12.12 13.51 30.34
C PHE A 107 -13.28 14.30 29.71
N GLY A 108 -13.05 14.96 28.58
CA GLY A 108 -14.08 15.71 27.85
C GLY A 108 -15.20 14.82 27.34
N SER A 109 -14.86 13.69 26.69
CA SER A 109 -15.85 12.70 26.26
C SER A 109 -16.56 12.03 27.44
N GLY A 110 -15.83 11.72 28.52
CA GLY A 110 -16.41 11.20 29.76
C GLY A 110 -17.37 12.18 30.45
N ALA A 111 -17.07 13.49 30.41
CA ALA A 111 -17.94 14.53 30.96
C ALA A 111 -19.27 14.62 30.21
N ILE A 112 -19.27 14.49 28.88
CA ILE A 112 -20.50 14.45 28.07
C ILE A 112 -21.36 13.25 28.48
N GLY A 113 -20.76 12.06 28.62
CA GLY A 113 -21.48 10.86 29.09
C GLY A 113 -22.03 11.01 30.52
N LEU A 114 -21.31 11.72 31.39
CA LEU A 114 -21.72 11.98 32.77
C LEU A 114 -22.87 13.00 32.84
N VAL A 115 -22.90 13.99 31.95
CA VAL A 115 -24.05 14.91 31.76
C VAL A 115 -25.29 14.13 31.32
N TYR A 116 -25.16 13.23 30.34
CA TYR A 116 -26.24 12.34 29.93
C TYR A 116 -26.78 11.51 31.10
N PHE A 117 -25.88 10.92 31.90
CA PHE A 117 -26.27 10.13 33.07
C PHE A 117 -27.00 10.95 34.14
N PHE A 118 -26.56 12.19 34.38
CA PHE A 118 -27.23 13.09 35.33
C PHE A 118 -28.64 13.46 34.91
N ILE A 119 -28.89 13.62 33.62
CA ILE A 119 -30.23 13.86 33.08
C ILE A 119 -31.13 12.65 33.36
N GLN A 120 -30.61 11.43 33.28
CA GLN A 120 -31.42 10.21 33.43
C GLN A 120 -31.58 9.72 34.88
N SER A 121 -30.58 9.88 35.75
CA SER A 121 -30.55 9.27 37.09
C SER A 121 -30.56 10.27 38.26
N GLY A 122 -30.48 11.57 37.98
CA GLY A 122 -30.35 12.63 38.99
C GLY A 122 -28.95 12.72 39.61
N VAL A 123 -28.64 13.87 40.22
CA VAL A 123 -27.30 14.17 40.76
C VAL A 123 -27.19 13.68 42.22
N ARG A 124 -26.65 12.48 42.42
CA ARG A 124 -26.23 11.97 43.74
C ARG A 124 -24.79 11.49 43.69
N LEU A 125 -23.95 11.93 44.63
CA LEU A 125 -22.53 11.54 44.72
C LEU A 125 -22.33 10.01 44.84
N THR A 126 -23.28 9.33 45.49
CA THR A 126 -23.31 7.87 45.60
C THR A 126 -23.56 7.20 44.25
N SER A 127 -24.43 7.75 43.41
CA SER A 127 -24.72 7.25 42.06
C SER A 127 -23.53 7.47 41.11
N ILE A 128 -22.81 8.58 41.23
CA ILE A 128 -21.58 8.84 40.46
C ILE A 128 -20.50 7.83 40.84
N LYS A 129 -20.27 7.65 42.14
CA LYS A 129 -19.31 6.66 42.65
C LYS A 129 -19.67 5.26 42.16
N ALA A 130 -20.93 4.87 42.24
CA ALA A 130 -21.41 3.57 41.76
C ALA A 130 -21.22 3.42 40.24
N LEU A 131 -21.54 4.44 39.45
CA LEU A 131 -21.38 4.42 37.99
C LEU A 131 -19.91 4.29 37.55
N VAL A 132 -19.02 5.12 38.11
CA VAL A 132 -17.59 5.09 37.77
C VAL A 132 -17.00 3.72 38.11
N MET A 133 -17.35 3.17 39.28
CA MET A 133 -16.92 1.82 39.67
C MET A 133 -17.50 0.74 38.74
N ALA A 134 -18.78 0.85 38.36
CA ALA A 134 -19.44 -0.11 37.47
C ALA A 134 -18.87 -0.09 36.04
N LEU A 135 -18.58 1.08 35.47
CA LEU A 135 -18.00 1.22 34.13
C LEU A 135 -16.56 0.72 34.08
N ALA A 136 -15.73 1.10 35.07
CA ALA A 136 -14.34 0.63 35.15
C ALA A 136 -14.29 -0.90 35.29
N TYR A 137 -15.20 -1.46 36.09
CA TYR A 137 -15.33 -2.89 36.26
C TYR A 137 -15.84 -3.59 34.99
N CYS A 138 -16.90 -3.08 34.35
CA CYS A 138 -17.50 -3.66 33.14
C CYS A 138 -16.48 -3.80 32.02
N TRP A 139 -15.67 -2.76 31.74
CA TRP A 139 -14.63 -2.83 30.72
C TRP A 139 -13.55 -3.86 31.05
N GLY A 140 -13.00 -3.81 32.26
CA GLY A 140 -11.96 -4.75 32.68
C GLY A 140 -12.46 -6.20 32.69
N LEU A 141 -13.74 -6.40 33.00
CA LEU A 141 -14.36 -7.71 33.06
C LEU A 141 -14.67 -8.28 31.67
N VAL A 142 -15.18 -7.47 30.73
CA VAL A 142 -15.34 -7.89 29.32
C VAL A 142 -13.99 -8.30 28.74
N LEU A 143 -12.95 -7.49 28.98
CA LEU A 143 -11.60 -7.78 28.52
C LEU A 143 -11.05 -9.08 29.15
N ALA A 144 -11.25 -9.26 30.45
CA ALA A 144 -10.85 -10.46 31.17
C ALA A 144 -11.49 -11.73 30.62
N ILE A 145 -12.80 -11.73 30.39
CA ILE A 145 -13.48 -12.89 29.84
C ILE A 145 -13.13 -13.15 28.39
N TYR A 146 -12.95 -12.10 27.59
CA TYR A 146 -12.52 -12.27 26.21
C TYR A 146 -11.17 -12.98 26.13
N LEU A 147 -10.18 -12.48 26.89
CA LEU A 147 -8.84 -13.06 26.94
C LEU A 147 -8.86 -14.46 27.59
N MET A 148 -9.58 -14.64 28.70
CA MET A 148 -9.69 -15.93 29.35
C MET A 148 -10.36 -16.97 28.44
N GLY A 149 -11.48 -16.62 27.81
CA GLY A 149 -12.21 -17.52 26.91
C GLY A 149 -11.40 -17.96 25.69
N HIS A 150 -10.57 -17.07 25.13
CA HIS A 150 -9.58 -17.45 24.12
C HIS A 150 -8.55 -18.45 24.68
N GLY A 151 -7.99 -18.16 25.85
CA GLY A 151 -6.93 -18.96 26.47
C GLY A 151 -7.36 -20.34 26.94
N LEU A 152 -8.63 -20.48 27.34
CA LEU A 152 -9.23 -21.76 27.70
C LEU A 152 -9.18 -22.75 26.52
N VAL A 153 -9.19 -22.30 25.27
CA VAL A 153 -9.07 -23.18 24.10
C VAL A 153 -7.63 -23.23 23.58
N ALA A 154 -6.93 -22.11 23.56
CA ALA A 154 -5.58 -22.01 23.02
C ALA A 154 -4.54 -22.80 23.84
N VAL A 155 -4.64 -22.82 25.17
CA VAL A 155 -3.66 -23.50 26.04
C VAL A 155 -3.67 -25.03 25.85
N PRO A 156 -4.82 -25.75 25.96
CA PRO A 156 -4.85 -27.19 25.71
C PRO A 156 -4.45 -27.53 24.28
N ARG A 157 -4.91 -26.75 23.29
CA ARG A 157 -4.55 -26.89 21.88
C ARG A 157 -3.03 -26.84 21.70
N ARG A 158 -2.36 -25.83 22.26
CA ARG A 158 -0.90 -25.69 22.17
C ARG A 158 -0.14 -26.91 22.70
N PHE A 159 -0.60 -27.52 23.78
CA PHE A 159 -0.01 -28.78 24.29
C PHE A 159 -0.20 -29.95 23.33
N PHE A 160 -1.38 -30.10 22.72
CA PHE A 160 -1.64 -31.13 21.71
C PHE A 160 -0.82 -30.93 20.43
N HIS A 161 -0.71 -29.69 19.95
CA HIS A 161 0.13 -29.37 18.80
C HIS A 161 1.60 -29.68 19.13
N ASN A 162 2.11 -29.24 20.29
CA ASN A 162 3.50 -29.48 20.69
C ASN A 162 3.86 -30.95 20.95
N ALA A 163 2.88 -31.84 21.09
CA ALA A 163 3.12 -33.26 21.31
C ALA A 163 3.66 -33.96 20.05
N SER A 164 3.29 -33.52 18.85
CA SER A 164 3.82 -34.09 17.60
C SER A 164 5.15 -33.43 17.22
N ILE A 165 6.26 -34.18 17.30
CA ILE A 165 7.62 -33.67 16.97
C ILE A 165 7.72 -33.26 15.49
N SER A 166 7.30 -34.12 14.56
CA SER A 166 7.33 -33.85 13.12
C SER A 166 6.39 -32.71 12.72
N GLY A 167 5.21 -32.64 13.35
CA GLY A 167 4.27 -31.53 13.14
C GLY A 167 4.84 -30.20 13.64
N LYS A 168 5.56 -30.21 14.78
CA LYS A 168 6.24 -29.03 15.31
C LYS A 168 7.30 -28.50 14.34
N LEU A 169 8.13 -29.38 13.77
CA LEU A 169 9.13 -28.99 12.79
C LEU A 169 8.51 -28.35 11.54
N ARG A 170 7.46 -28.97 10.97
CA ARG A 170 6.79 -28.46 9.78
C ARG A 170 6.18 -27.06 9.99
N ARG A 171 5.65 -26.79 11.18
CA ARG A 171 5.15 -25.46 11.56
C ARG A 171 6.25 -24.43 11.68
N LEU A 172 7.39 -24.79 12.29
CA LEU A 172 8.54 -23.90 12.38
C LEU A 172 9.07 -23.55 10.99
N GLN A 173 9.13 -24.52 10.07
CA GLN A 173 9.49 -24.29 8.67
C GLN A 173 8.45 -23.42 7.94
N HIS A 174 7.16 -23.61 8.18
CA HIS A 174 6.13 -22.75 7.58
C HIS A 174 6.18 -21.30 8.10
N LYS A 175 6.56 -21.09 9.36
CA LYS A 175 6.67 -19.75 9.98
C LYS A 175 7.97 -19.02 9.60
N ALA A 176 8.97 -19.74 9.09
CA ALA A 176 10.29 -19.19 8.84
C ALA A 176 10.30 -18.03 7.81
N PRO A 177 9.64 -18.12 6.63
CA PRO A 177 9.67 -17.03 5.64
C PRO A 177 9.09 -15.72 6.20
N GLU A 178 7.94 -15.79 6.89
CA GLU A 178 7.28 -14.61 7.45
C GLU A 178 8.17 -13.86 8.47
N ILE A 179 8.83 -14.59 9.39
CA ILE A 179 9.72 -13.98 10.37
C ILE A 179 10.98 -13.43 9.69
N HIS A 180 11.49 -14.12 8.67
CA HIS A 180 12.67 -13.70 7.93
C HIS A 180 12.42 -12.41 7.13
N ASP A 181 11.24 -12.27 6.51
CA ASP A 181 10.84 -11.06 5.80
C ASP A 181 10.70 -9.88 6.76
N LYS A 182 10.00 -10.08 7.89
CA LYS A 182 9.89 -9.07 8.96
C LYS A 182 11.24 -8.67 9.56
N LEU A 183 12.18 -9.60 9.66
CA LEU A 183 13.55 -9.33 10.08
C LEU A 183 14.27 -8.47 9.04
N THR A 184 14.14 -8.81 7.76
CA THR A 184 14.77 -8.08 6.65
C THR A 184 14.24 -6.65 6.57
N ASP A 185 12.94 -6.44 6.72
CA ASP A 185 12.31 -5.12 6.76
C ASP A 185 12.81 -4.32 7.97
N ALA A 186 12.86 -4.92 9.16
CA ALA A 186 13.34 -4.26 10.37
C ALA A 186 14.83 -3.90 10.31
N ILE A 187 15.63 -4.65 9.54
CA ILE A 187 17.03 -4.34 9.26
C ILE A 187 17.12 -3.12 8.33
N HIS A 188 16.38 -3.11 7.23
CA HIS A 188 16.36 -1.98 6.29
C HIS A 188 15.86 -0.69 6.95
N ASP A 189 14.79 -0.76 7.75
CA ASP A 189 14.25 0.37 8.52
C ASP A 189 15.32 0.99 9.45
N LEU A 190 16.14 0.14 10.10
CA LEU A 190 17.19 0.61 11.00
C LEU A 190 18.37 1.21 10.21
N GLU A 191 18.79 0.56 9.13
CA GLU A 191 19.90 1.02 8.28
C GLU A 191 19.63 2.41 7.71
N GLU A 192 18.40 2.67 7.25
CA GLU A 192 17.99 3.98 6.75
C GLU A 192 18.17 5.07 7.83
N LEU A 193 17.77 4.78 9.07
CA LEU A 193 17.88 5.69 10.20
C LEU A 193 19.32 5.85 10.70
N GLU A 194 20.13 4.79 10.66
CA GLU A 194 21.56 4.85 10.99
C GLU A 194 22.32 5.71 9.97
N LEU A 195 22.01 5.59 8.68
CA LEU A 195 22.54 6.44 7.63
C LEU A 195 22.15 7.91 7.83
N GLN A 196 20.92 8.19 8.26
CA GLN A 196 20.47 9.54 8.63
C GLN A 196 21.33 10.13 9.76
N VAL A 197 21.63 9.35 10.81
CA VAL A 197 22.45 9.83 11.94
C VAL A 197 23.91 10.02 11.54
N ILE A 198 24.47 9.13 10.71
CA ILE A 198 25.85 9.26 10.20
C ILE A 198 26.02 10.57 9.42
N HIS A 199 25.07 10.89 8.53
CA HIS A 199 25.10 12.15 7.78
C HIS A 199 24.84 13.38 8.67
N LEU A 200 24.03 13.26 9.74
CA LEU A 200 23.83 14.31 10.74
C LEU A 200 25.12 14.64 11.49
N ARG A 201 25.90 13.61 11.86
CA ARG A 201 27.19 13.77 12.52
C ARG A 201 28.21 14.47 11.62
N GLN A 202 28.18 14.22 10.31
CA GLN A 202 29.03 14.94 9.34
C GLN A 202 28.70 16.44 9.27
N ARG A 203 27.45 16.84 9.53
CA ARG A 203 26.98 18.24 9.51
C ARG A 203 27.07 18.95 10.87
N ARG A 204 27.66 18.35 11.90
CA ARG A 204 27.66 18.86 13.29
C ARG A 204 28.29 20.26 13.47
N GLY A 205 29.26 20.62 12.63
CA GLY A 205 30.09 21.83 12.79
C GLY A 205 29.33 23.17 12.74
N GLY A 206 28.07 23.19 12.27
CA GLY A 206 27.25 24.40 12.16
C GLY A 206 26.13 24.55 13.21
N THR A 207 26.08 23.71 14.24
CA THR A 207 24.92 23.60 15.17
C THR A 207 25.25 24.08 16.59
N SER A 208 24.24 24.41 17.42
CA SER A 208 24.44 24.82 18.82
C SER A 208 25.05 23.68 19.65
N ARG A 209 25.77 24.02 20.72
CA ARG A 209 26.48 23.02 21.57
C ARG A 209 25.54 21.94 22.15
N GLU A 210 24.32 22.31 22.52
CA GLU A 210 23.29 21.37 23.00
C GLU A 210 22.84 20.38 21.91
N PHE A 211 22.73 20.83 20.65
CA PHE A 211 22.43 19.94 19.53
C PHE A 211 23.62 19.08 19.13
N GLN A 212 24.85 19.58 19.26
CA GLN A 212 26.06 18.79 19.04
C GLN A 212 26.14 17.62 20.03
N GLU A 213 25.93 17.90 21.32
CA GLU A 213 25.92 16.87 22.37
C GLU A 213 24.84 15.81 22.11
N TRP A 214 23.63 16.22 21.70
CA TRP A 214 22.56 15.27 21.36
C TRP A 214 22.85 14.48 20.06
N ILE A 215 23.46 15.09 19.04
CA ILE A 215 23.86 14.38 17.81
C ILE A 215 24.98 13.38 18.10
N ASP A 216 25.92 13.73 18.99
CA ASP A 216 26.96 12.81 19.43
C ASP A 216 26.36 11.67 20.28
N ASP A 217 25.39 11.94 21.17
CA ASP A 217 24.63 10.90 21.87
C ASP A 217 23.90 9.95 20.89
N LEU A 218 23.34 10.47 19.79
CA LEU A 218 22.73 9.66 18.72
C LEU A 218 23.78 8.81 17.99
N GLY A 219 24.97 9.35 17.74
CA GLY A 219 26.09 8.62 17.17
C GLY A 219 26.61 7.52 18.10
N ASP A 220 26.57 7.75 19.41
CA ASP A 220 26.95 6.81 20.45
C ASP A 220 25.95 5.66 20.55
N ILE A 221 24.64 5.92 20.36
CA ILE A 221 23.60 4.89 20.29
C ILE A 221 23.89 3.87 19.17
N ILE A 222 24.50 4.29 18.07
CA ILE A 222 24.89 3.44 16.92
C ILE A 222 26.25 2.76 17.14
N GLY A 223 26.99 3.13 18.20
CA GLY A 223 28.29 2.54 18.52
C GLY A 223 29.44 3.04 17.63
N LEU A 224 29.32 4.23 17.03
CA LEU A 224 30.27 4.79 16.05
C LEU A 224 31.59 5.33 16.67
N ASN A 225 31.83 5.15 17.97
CA ASN A 225 32.99 5.76 18.65
C ASN A 225 34.35 5.15 18.32
N ASN A 226 34.43 4.04 17.58
CA ASN A 226 35.70 3.39 17.26
C ASN A 226 36.03 3.26 15.75
N ARG A 227 35.31 3.93 14.84
CA ARG A 227 35.49 3.70 13.39
C ARG A 227 35.50 4.93 12.49
N SER A 228 35.82 6.10 13.02
CA SER A 228 35.91 7.34 12.26
C SER A 228 37.01 7.39 11.18
N ARG A 229 37.55 6.26 10.72
CA ARG A 229 38.69 6.25 9.78
C ARG A 229 38.59 5.33 8.57
N GLU A 230 37.72 4.33 8.56
CA GLU A 230 37.60 3.42 7.41
C GLU A 230 36.14 2.95 7.24
N LEU A 231 35.35 3.71 6.48
CA LEU A 231 34.14 3.22 5.84
C LEU A 231 34.42 3.22 4.34
N PRO A 232 34.39 2.05 3.66
CA PRO A 232 34.56 2.00 2.22
C PRO A 232 33.38 2.70 1.56
N ASN A 233 33.62 3.36 0.42
CA ASN A 233 32.61 3.97 -0.43
C ASN A 233 31.45 3.00 -0.70
N LEU A 234 30.39 3.10 0.10
CA LEU A 234 29.11 2.44 -0.15
C LEU A 234 28.31 3.32 -1.11
N SER A 235 27.66 2.65 -2.05
CA SER A 235 27.04 3.19 -3.26
C SER A 235 26.13 4.43 -3.03
N PRO A 236 26.12 5.41 -3.96
CA PRO A 236 25.42 6.69 -3.81
C PRO A 236 23.93 6.58 -4.18
N GLN A 237 23.19 5.66 -3.56
CA GLN A 237 21.83 5.31 -4.04
C GLN A 237 20.70 5.97 -3.25
N ILE A 238 20.89 6.39 -1.98
CA ILE A 238 19.85 7.06 -1.19
C ILE A 238 20.52 8.04 -0.22
N GLU A 239 20.43 9.35 -0.49
CA GLU A 239 20.84 10.34 0.50
C GLU A 239 19.74 10.49 1.56
N PRO A 240 20.02 10.18 2.83
CA PRO A 240 19.04 10.35 3.89
C PRO A 240 18.65 11.82 4.07
N SER A 241 17.35 12.14 4.01
CA SER A 241 16.84 13.51 4.03
C SER A 241 16.98 14.16 5.42
N ILE A 242 18.13 14.77 5.70
CA ILE A 242 18.33 15.56 6.92
C ILE A 242 17.84 16.99 6.67
N PRO A 243 16.94 17.53 7.50
CA PRO A 243 16.47 18.91 7.39
C PRO A 243 17.62 19.92 7.56
N THR A 244 17.52 21.04 6.86
CA THR A 244 18.54 22.11 6.85
C THR A 244 18.64 22.84 8.19
N VAL A 245 17.55 22.92 8.95
CA VAL A 245 17.53 23.42 10.32
C VAL A 245 17.25 22.25 11.25
N ILE A 246 18.22 21.93 12.10
CA ILE A 246 18.06 20.90 13.12
C ILE A 246 17.19 21.49 14.24
N THR A 247 15.93 21.04 14.31
CA THR A 247 15.00 21.43 15.36
C THR A 247 15.01 20.40 16.50
N VAL A 248 14.69 20.85 17.71
CA VAL A 248 14.47 19.98 18.90
C VAL A 248 13.46 18.88 18.58
N ARG A 249 12.37 19.23 17.87
CA ARG A 249 11.32 18.29 17.47
C ARG A 249 11.84 17.21 16.53
N TYR A 250 12.66 17.60 15.55
CA TYR A 250 13.25 16.65 14.61
C TYR A 250 14.22 15.69 15.31
N LEU A 251 15.14 16.19 16.15
CA LEU A 251 16.03 15.32 16.93
C LEU A 251 15.26 14.41 17.89
N ALA A 252 14.17 14.90 18.50
CA ALA A 252 13.30 14.08 19.35
C ALA A 252 12.62 12.95 18.57
N GLU A 253 12.06 13.26 17.40
CA GLU A 253 11.41 12.30 16.54
C GLU A 253 12.38 11.28 15.96
N LEU A 254 13.56 11.72 15.52
CA LEU A 254 14.63 10.84 15.04
C LEU A 254 15.13 9.91 16.15
N THR A 255 15.35 10.44 17.36
CA THR A 255 15.74 9.63 18.54
C THR A 255 14.69 8.56 18.84
N MET A 256 13.40 8.92 18.78
CA MET A 256 12.30 8.01 19.02
C MET A 256 12.24 6.91 17.96
N ARG A 257 12.27 7.29 16.67
CA ARG A 257 12.22 6.35 15.53
C ARG A 257 13.43 5.41 15.53
N LEU A 258 14.64 5.93 15.76
CA LEU A 258 15.86 5.13 15.85
C LEU A 258 15.79 4.09 16.98
N LYS A 259 15.31 4.50 18.16
CA LYS A 259 15.11 3.57 19.29
C LYS A 259 14.07 2.50 18.95
N GLN A 260 12.93 2.90 18.36
CA GLN A 260 11.87 1.96 17.96
C GLN A 260 12.36 0.97 16.90
N ALA A 261 13.03 1.42 15.84
CA ALA A 261 13.58 0.57 14.78
C ALA A 261 14.64 -0.40 15.33
N ARG A 262 15.53 0.06 16.23
CA ARG A 262 16.51 -0.81 16.90
C ARG A 262 15.83 -1.90 17.71
N HIS A 263 14.77 -1.58 18.45
CA HIS A 263 13.99 -2.56 19.20
C HIS A 263 13.22 -3.53 18.29
N LYS A 264 12.66 -3.04 17.17
CA LYS A 264 12.02 -3.86 16.14
C LYS A 264 13.00 -4.88 15.56
N ARG A 265 14.22 -4.44 15.20
CA ARG A 265 15.29 -5.34 14.76
C ARG A 265 15.65 -6.37 15.83
N LEU A 266 15.93 -5.93 17.06
CA LEU A 266 16.28 -6.84 18.16
C LEU A 266 15.18 -7.89 18.43
N ARG A 267 13.90 -7.51 18.32
CA ARG A 267 12.76 -8.44 18.42
C ARG A 267 12.84 -9.53 17.36
N PHE A 268 12.98 -9.15 16.09
CA PHE A 268 12.94 -10.11 14.99
C PHE A 268 14.22 -10.93 14.89
N VAL A 269 15.37 -10.39 15.29
CA VAL A 269 16.62 -11.17 15.44
C VAL A 269 16.44 -12.25 16.50
N ASP A 270 15.99 -11.90 17.71
CA ASP A 270 15.75 -12.88 18.78
C ASP A 270 14.63 -13.88 18.43
N ALA A 271 13.63 -13.47 17.65
CA ALA A 271 12.59 -14.38 17.15
C ALA A 271 13.14 -15.36 16.10
N TRP A 272 13.97 -14.89 15.16
CA TRP A 272 14.63 -15.69 14.14
C TRP A 272 15.61 -16.69 14.76
N ASP A 273 16.49 -16.22 15.66
CA ASP A 273 17.45 -17.06 16.38
C ASP A 273 16.75 -18.18 17.16
N ARG A 274 15.65 -17.84 17.86
CA ARG A 274 14.85 -18.83 18.57
C ARG A 274 14.20 -19.82 17.63
N LEU A 275 13.66 -19.37 16.49
CA LEU A 275 13.03 -20.25 15.50
C LEU A 275 14.05 -21.22 14.89
N VAL A 276 15.23 -20.73 14.49
CA VAL A 276 16.32 -21.54 13.93
C VAL A 276 16.83 -22.55 14.96
N GLN A 277 17.04 -22.12 16.20
CA GLN A 277 17.48 -23.01 17.29
C GLN A 277 16.42 -24.06 17.63
N ASP A 278 15.14 -23.69 17.68
CA ASP A 278 14.04 -24.61 17.95
C ASP A 278 13.84 -25.60 16.79
N ALA A 279 14.01 -25.16 15.54
CA ALA A 279 13.97 -26.02 14.36
C ALA A 279 15.14 -27.03 14.38
N ALA A 280 16.37 -26.56 14.65
CA ALA A 280 17.55 -27.40 14.77
C ALA A 280 17.42 -28.42 15.91
N ASN A 281 16.95 -28.00 17.08
CA ASN A 281 16.70 -28.89 18.22
C ASN A 281 15.62 -29.94 17.90
N THR A 282 14.54 -29.53 17.22
CA THR A 282 13.44 -30.44 16.85
C THR A 282 13.89 -31.44 15.77
N GLN A 283 14.72 -31.00 14.82
CA GLN A 283 15.35 -31.86 13.82
C GLN A 283 16.28 -32.89 14.49
N ALA A 284 17.14 -32.46 15.42
CA ALA A 284 18.02 -33.35 16.17
C ALA A 284 17.24 -34.40 17.00
N ILE A 285 16.10 -34.02 17.58
CA ILE A 285 15.19 -34.95 18.27
C ILE A 285 14.62 -35.97 17.28
N LEU A 286 14.21 -35.55 16.08
CA LEU A 286 13.68 -36.44 15.06
C LEU A 286 14.75 -37.42 14.54
N ASP A 287 15.95 -36.93 14.26
CA ASP A 287 17.10 -37.74 13.79
C ASP A 287 17.57 -38.74 14.85
N SER A 288 17.45 -38.37 16.13
CA SER A 288 17.75 -39.26 17.25
C SER A 288 16.82 -40.48 17.33
N GLY A 289 15.68 -40.48 16.62
CA GLY A 289 14.82 -41.65 16.48
C GLY A 289 15.53 -42.86 15.83
N ALA A 290 16.45 -42.60 14.89
CA ALA A 290 17.24 -43.65 14.25
C ALA A 290 18.51 -44.01 15.06
N SER A 291 19.20 -43.00 15.61
CA SER A 291 20.50 -43.18 16.27
C SER A 291 20.42 -43.47 17.78
N LYS A 292 19.26 -43.29 18.41
CA LYS A 292 18.99 -43.39 19.86
C LYS A 292 19.94 -42.57 20.75
N ARG A 293 20.61 -41.58 20.18
CA ARG A 293 21.55 -40.68 20.86
C ARG A 293 21.18 -39.25 20.53
N LEU A 294 20.86 -38.47 21.57
CA LEU A 294 20.46 -37.07 21.40
C LEU A 294 21.53 -36.13 21.94
N GLU A 295 22.18 -35.42 21.03
CA GLU A 295 23.10 -34.34 21.34
C GLU A 295 22.56 -33.04 20.77
N PHE A 296 22.20 -32.11 21.65
CA PHE A 296 21.89 -30.75 21.24
C PHE A 296 23.21 -30.02 20.94
N SER A 297 23.20 -29.14 19.93
CA SER A 297 24.30 -28.21 19.68
C SER A 297 24.70 -27.50 20.98
N ARG A 298 26.01 -27.25 21.16
CA ARG A 298 26.58 -26.66 22.38
C ARG A 298 25.73 -25.49 22.87
N ALA A 299 25.26 -25.57 24.11
CA ALA A 299 24.49 -24.50 24.73
C ALA A 299 25.28 -23.18 24.62
N PRO A 300 24.63 -22.07 24.19
CA PRO A 300 25.31 -20.81 24.06
C PRO A 300 25.89 -20.35 25.41
N PRO A 301 26.98 -19.55 25.41
CA PRO A 301 27.70 -19.12 26.62
C PRO A 301 26.88 -18.26 27.60
N HIS A 302 25.58 -18.04 27.33
CA HIS A 302 24.62 -17.31 28.17
C HIS A 302 23.38 -18.14 28.56
N ALA A 303 23.42 -19.45 28.35
CA ALA A 303 22.37 -20.39 28.78
C ALA A 303 22.24 -20.38 30.31
N SER A 304 21.02 -20.62 30.80
CA SER A 304 20.69 -20.68 32.22
C SER A 304 21.50 -21.78 32.93
N ILE A 305 21.68 -21.64 34.24
CA ILE A 305 22.46 -22.60 35.04
C ILE A 305 21.92 -24.04 34.84
N TRP A 306 20.59 -24.18 34.73
CA TRP A 306 19.90 -25.44 34.47
C TRP A 306 20.13 -26.02 33.06
N GLU A 307 20.37 -25.19 32.05
CA GLU A 307 20.72 -25.62 30.69
C GLU A 307 22.20 -26.00 30.55
N ARG A 308 23.08 -25.44 31.42
CA ARG A 308 24.51 -25.78 31.44
C ARG A 308 24.81 -27.07 32.17
N TYR A 309 24.03 -27.41 33.19
CA TYR A 309 24.20 -28.67 33.93
C TYR A 309 23.45 -29.80 33.25
N THR A 310 24.11 -30.47 32.29
CA THR A 310 23.57 -31.68 31.67
C THR A 310 23.83 -32.90 32.55
N LEU A 311 22.98 -33.11 33.56
CA LEU A 311 22.98 -34.32 34.41
C LEU A 311 22.54 -35.59 33.65
N LEU A 312 21.92 -35.44 32.49
CA LEU A 312 21.34 -36.54 31.70
C LEU A 312 22.31 -37.02 30.61
N THR A 313 22.56 -38.33 30.60
CA THR A 313 23.25 -39.04 29.51
C THR A 313 22.57 -38.85 28.15
N PRO A 314 23.28 -38.97 27.01
CA PRO A 314 22.68 -38.81 25.67
C PRO A 314 21.50 -39.77 25.39
N TYR A 315 21.50 -40.95 26.00
CA TYR A 315 20.40 -41.93 25.89
C TYR A 315 19.20 -41.55 26.78
N THR A 316 19.42 -41.15 28.03
CA THR A 316 18.31 -40.70 28.90
C THR A 316 17.67 -39.41 28.39
N ARG A 317 18.44 -38.57 27.68
CA ARG A 317 17.93 -37.39 26.98
C ARG A 317 17.04 -37.77 25.79
N TYR A 318 17.45 -38.74 24.98
CA TYR A 318 16.60 -39.28 23.92
C TYR A 318 15.25 -39.77 24.48
N VAL A 319 15.26 -40.60 25.52
CA VAL A 319 14.03 -41.10 26.15
C VAL A 319 13.15 -39.95 26.67
N LEU A 320 13.75 -38.95 27.32
CA LEU A 320 13.02 -37.80 27.84
C LEU A 320 12.35 -36.98 26.73
N TYR A 321 13.09 -36.61 25.68
CA TYR A 321 12.59 -35.69 24.64
C TYR A 321 11.76 -36.37 23.56
N PHE A 322 12.06 -37.62 23.21
CA PHE A 322 11.37 -38.34 22.15
C PHE A 322 10.10 -39.06 22.65
N HIS A 323 10.07 -39.53 23.90
CA HIS A 323 8.93 -40.26 24.45
C HIS A 323 8.23 -39.54 25.61
N VAL A 324 8.96 -39.15 26.66
CA VAL A 324 8.34 -38.64 27.90
C VAL A 324 7.69 -37.27 27.69
N LEU A 325 8.36 -36.33 27.03
CA LEU A 325 7.85 -34.97 26.83
C LEU A 325 6.61 -34.91 25.91
N PRO A 326 6.53 -35.64 24.79
CA PRO A 326 5.30 -35.77 24.00
C PRO A 326 4.14 -36.35 24.81
N ILE A 327 4.36 -37.44 25.55
CA ILE A 327 3.33 -38.07 26.39
C ILE A 327 2.85 -37.10 27.49
N ASN A 328 3.79 -36.42 28.15
CA ASN A 328 3.47 -35.41 29.15
C ASN A 328 2.70 -34.22 28.54
N SER A 329 2.99 -33.85 27.29
CA SER A 329 2.25 -32.81 26.58
C SER A 329 0.82 -33.25 26.28
N TYR A 330 0.59 -34.50 25.87
CA TYR A 330 -0.77 -35.06 25.73
C TYR A 330 -1.51 -35.11 27.08
N PHE A 331 -0.85 -35.54 28.14
CA PHE A 331 -1.42 -35.58 29.49
C PHE A 331 -1.79 -34.19 29.99
N LEU A 332 -0.88 -33.23 29.90
CA LEU A 332 -1.13 -31.83 30.28
C LEU A 332 -2.23 -31.21 29.40
N GLY A 333 -2.25 -31.49 28.11
CA GLY A 333 -3.32 -31.06 27.20
C GLY A 333 -4.69 -31.60 27.60
N LEU A 334 -4.77 -32.87 27.99
CA LEU A 334 -6.01 -33.48 28.50
C LEU A 334 -6.45 -32.85 29.83
N VAL A 335 -5.53 -32.69 30.79
CA VAL A 335 -5.81 -32.06 32.10
C VAL A 335 -6.30 -30.63 31.92
N HIS A 336 -5.63 -29.85 31.07
CA HIS A 336 -6.04 -28.46 30.80
C HIS A 336 -7.38 -28.42 30.07
N SER A 337 -7.66 -29.34 29.14
CA SER A 337 -8.96 -29.42 28.44
C SER A 337 -10.11 -29.69 29.42
N LEU A 338 -9.92 -30.64 30.35
CA LEU A 338 -10.89 -30.91 31.41
C LEU A 338 -11.08 -29.69 32.32
N GLY A 339 -9.98 -29.00 32.66
CA GLY A 339 -10.01 -27.73 33.38
C GLY A 339 -10.82 -26.66 32.65
N SER A 340 -10.65 -26.51 31.33
CA SER A 340 -11.40 -25.57 30.50
C SER A 340 -12.89 -25.85 30.49
N ILE A 341 -13.26 -27.14 30.31
CA ILE A 341 -14.65 -27.58 30.33
C ILE A 341 -15.27 -27.28 31.70
N CYS A 342 -14.55 -27.53 32.80
CA CYS A 342 -15.02 -27.24 34.15
C CYS A 342 -15.26 -25.73 34.39
N VAL A 343 -14.38 -24.85 33.88
CA VAL A 343 -14.54 -23.40 33.97
C VAL A 343 -15.74 -22.94 33.15
N ILE A 344 -15.83 -23.35 31.87
CA ILE A 344 -16.95 -22.99 30.98
C ILE A 344 -18.28 -23.47 31.57
N TRP A 345 -18.33 -24.71 32.06
CA TRP A 345 -19.52 -25.26 32.71
C TRP A 345 -19.91 -24.46 33.95
N SER A 346 -18.96 -24.13 34.81
CA SER A 346 -19.21 -23.37 36.04
C SER A 346 -19.70 -21.94 35.76
N GLU A 347 -19.23 -21.31 34.68
CA GLU A 347 -19.74 -20.03 34.20
C GLU A 347 -21.18 -20.14 33.68
N LEU A 348 -21.49 -21.11 32.81
CA LEU A 348 -22.83 -21.24 32.23
C LEU A 348 -23.90 -21.58 33.28
N VAL A 349 -23.56 -22.45 34.23
CA VAL A 349 -24.48 -22.90 35.29
C VAL A 349 -24.79 -21.80 36.31
N LYS A 350 -24.00 -20.71 36.35
CA LYS A 350 -24.26 -19.51 37.14
C LYS A 350 -25.66 -18.92 36.90
N ILE A 351 -26.23 -19.11 35.70
CA ILE A 351 -27.57 -18.61 35.31
C ILE A 351 -28.70 -19.48 35.90
N GLY A 352 -28.47 -20.78 36.09
CA GLY A 352 -29.48 -21.76 36.49
C GLY A 352 -29.51 -22.04 37.98
N ASP A 353 -28.56 -22.86 38.47
CA ASP A 353 -28.42 -23.18 39.89
C ASP A 353 -26.93 -23.12 40.30
N PRO A 354 -26.50 -22.10 41.08
CA PRO A 354 -25.11 -21.94 41.48
C PRO A 354 -24.58 -23.08 42.38
N LYS A 355 -25.44 -23.98 42.87
CA LYS A 355 -25.02 -25.19 43.59
C LYS A 355 -24.38 -26.25 42.69
N LEU A 356 -24.61 -26.19 41.38
CA LEU A 356 -24.08 -27.12 40.38
C LEU A 356 -22.76 -26.67 39.74
N SER A 357 -22.17 -25.56 40.20
CA SER A 357 -20.84 -25.09 39.80
C SER A 357 -19.77 -26.12 40.21
N LEU A 358 -19.08 -26.71 39.22
CA LEU A 358 -18.01 -27.70 39.45
C LEU A 358 -16.86 -27.10 40.27
N ILE A 359 -16.54 -25.83 40.04
CA ILE A 359 -15.54 -25.10 40.83
C ILE A 359 -16.04 -24.89 42.26
N GLY A 360 -17.31 -24.51 42.45
CA GLY A 360 -17.92 -24.38 43.78
C GLY A 360 -17.89 -25.68 44.58
N LEU A 361 -18.19 -26.81 43.94
CA LEU A 361 -18.20 -28.15 44.56
C LEU A 361 -16.80 -28.67 44.90
N THR A 362 -15.80 -28.36 44.08
CA THR A 362 -14.40 -28.77 44.31
C THR A 362 -13.68 -27.91 45.35
N VAL A 363 -14.15 -26.69 45.62
CA VAL A 363 -13.58 -25.81 46.66
C VAL A 363 -14.29 -26.00 48.00
N VAL A 364 -15.59 -26.26 48.00
CA VAL A 364 -16.43 -26.35 49.21
C VAL A 364 -16.83 -27.82 49.48
N HIS A 365 -15.92 -28.58 50.08
CA HIS A 365 -16.14 -30.00 50.38
C HIS A 365 -17.09 -30.29 51.56
N HIS A 366 -17.39 -29.30 52.43
CA HIS A 366 -18.33 -29.44 53.56
C HIS A 366 -19.31 -28.27 53.61
N THR A 367 -20.50 -28.45 53.05
CA THR A 367 -21.57 -27.44 53.00
C THR A 367 -22.32 -27.23 54.33
N SER A 368 -22.02 -28.01 55.38
CA SER A 368 -22.84 -28.10 56.60
C SER A 368 -22.23 -27.52 57.89
N SER A 369 -21.17 -26.71 57.81
CA SER A 369 -20.65 -26.01 59.01
C SER A 369 -21.07 -24.54 59.01
N ASP A 370 -21.73 -24.10 60.09
CA ASP A 370 -22.24 -22.73 60.30
C ASP A 370 -21.17 -21.62 60.22
N ARG A 371 -19.88 -21.98 60.10
CA ARG A 371 -18.76 -21.05 59.95
C ARG A 371 -18.18 -20.95 58.53
N GLY A 372 -18.65 -21.74 57.56
CA GLY A 372 -18.21 -21.64 56.16
C GLY A 372 -16.69 -21.71 55.95
N GLN A 373 -15.96 -22.41 56.83
CA GLN A 373 -14.50 -22.47 56.77
C GLN A 373 -14.07 -23.42 55.66
N ILE A 374 -13.46 -22.86 54.61
CA ILE A 374 -12.82 -23.60 53.54
C ILE A 374 -11.60 -24.33 54.14
N SER A 375 -11.57 -25.66 54.03
CA SER A 375 -10.44 -26.48 54.49
C SER A 375 -9.16 -26.11 53.73
N PHE A 376 -7.99 -26.46 54.27
CA PHE A 376 -6.72 -26.22 53.58
C PHE A 376 -6.71 -26.81 52.15
N GLY A 377 -7.30 -28.00 51.97
CA GLY A 377 -7.48 -28.62 50.65
C GLY A 377 -8.33 -27.76 49.71
N GLY A 378 -9.45 -27.22 50.19
CA GLY A 378 -10.29 -26.29 49.41
C GLY A 378 -9.56 -24.99 49.05
N GLN A 379 -8.67 -24.49 49.92
CA GLN A 379 -7.84 -23.32 49.63
C GLN A 379 -6.78 -23.61 48.55
N VAL A 380 -6.16 -24.79 48.58
CA VAL A 380 -5.22 -25.23 47.54
C VAL A 380 -5.93 -25.41 46.19
N MET A 381 -7.13 -26.00 46.20
CA MET A 381 -7.95 -26.14 44.99
C MET A 381 -8.40 -24.78 44.45
N ALA A 382 -8.82 -23.85 45.31
CA ALA A 382 -9.17 -22.49 44.92
C ALA A 382 -7.96 -21.76 44.30
N ALA A 383 -6.77 -21.89 44.90
CA ALA A 383 -5.54 -21.34 44.35
C ALA A 383 -5.21 -21.96 42.98
N GLY A 384 -5.41 -23.26 42.80
CA GLY A 384 -5.24 -23.95 41.52
C GLY A 384 -6.19 -23.45 40.42
N TRP A 385 -7.48 -23.27 40.74
CA TRP A 385 -8.46 -22.75 39.79
C TRP A 385 -8.19 -21.29 39.40
N ILE A 386 -7.91 -20.43 40.37
CA ILE A 386 -7.55 -19.03 40.10
C ILE A 386 -6.26 -18.97 39.27
N LEU A 387 -5.26 -19.78 39.59
CA LEU A 387 -4.01 -19.84 38.83
C LEU A 387 -4.27 -20.26 37.38
N TYR A 388 -5.15 -21.24 37.16
CA TYR A 388 -5.52 -21.69 35.83
C TYR A 388 -6.27 -20.61 35.03
N MET A 389 -7.24 -19.93 35.64
CA MET A 389 -7.96 -18.80 35.02
C MET A 389 -7.01 -17.65 34.67
N CYS A 390 -6.10 -17.29 35.58
CA CYS A 390 -5.06 -16.28 35.35
C CYS A 390 -4.09 -16.71 34.25
N ALA A 391 -3.62 -17.95 34.24
CA ALA A 391 -2.71 -18.47 33.21
C ALA A 391 -3.37 -18.44 31.82
N SER A 392 -4.65 -18.80 31.72
CA SER A 392 -5.42 -18.76 30.48
C SER A 392 -5.62 -17.32 29.97
N ALA A 393 -5.92 -16.38 30.87
CA ALA A 393 -6.03 -14.96 30.49
C ALA A 393 -4.67 -14.38 30.06
N LEU A 394 -3.59 -14.64 30.81
CA LEU A 394 -2.26 -14.09 30.55
C LEU A 394 -1.61 -14.64 29.28
N THR A 395 -1.79 -15.92 28.99
CA THR A 395 -1.33 -16.50 27.71
C THR A 395 -2.03 -15.85 26.52
N SER A 396 -3.30 -15.48 26.66
CA SER A 396 -4.01 -14.76 25.61
C SER A 396 -3.64 -13.28 25.51
N VAL A 397 -3.09 -12.66 26.56
CA VAL A 397 -2.57 -11.28 26.49
C VAL A 397 -1.37 -11.20 25.55
N SER A 398 -0.51 -12.22 25.53
CA SER A 398 0.63 -12.26 24.59
C SER A 398 0.21 -12.61 23.16
N ASP A 399 -0.90 -13.31 22.99
CA ASP A 399 -1.38 -13.80 21.69
C ASP A 399 -2.38 -12.82 21.04
N ALA A 400 -3.03 -11.96 21.83
CA ALA A 400 -4.00 -10.99 21.35
C ALA A 400 -3.32 -9.89 20.53
N LYS A 401 -3.73 -9.75 19.27
CA LYS A 401 -3.05 -8.84 18.34
C LYS A 401 -3.54 -7.39 18.33
N VAL A 402 -4.60 -7.11 19.09
CA VAL A 402 -5.24 -5.78 19.20
C VAL A 402 -4.31 -4.73 19.83
N TRP A 403 -3.14 -5.14 20.33
CA TRP A 403 -2.27 -4.31 21.16
C TRP A 403 -1.02 -3.74 20.45
N GLY A 404 -0.86 -3.94 19.13
CA GLY A 404 0.12 -3.24 18.27
C GLY A 404 1.60 -3.66 18.42
N ASP A 405 2.54 -2.77 18.06
CA ASP A 405 4.02 -2.97 17.99
C ASP A 405 4.73 -3.29 19.33
N ARG A 406 3.98 -3.51 20.42
CA ARG A 406 4.53 -3.69 21.77
C ARG A 406 4.73 -5.18 22.06
N ALA A 407 6.00 -5.61 22.14
CA ALA A 407 6.35 -7.00 22.42
C ALA A 407 7.31 -7.15 23.62
N LEU A 408 7.18 -8.30 24.29
CA LEU A 408 8.10 -8.75 25.33
C LEU A 408 9.26 -9.51 24.68
N VAL A 409 10.43 -8.86 24.62
CA VAL A 409 11.66 -9.44 24.03
C VAL A 409 12.57 -9.95 25.16
N ARG A 410 13.06 -11.18 25.05
CA ARG A 410 13.88 -11.79 26.11
C ARG A 410 15.13 -10.94 26.34
N ARG A 411 15.37 -10.53 27.60
CA ARG A 411 16.51 -9.70 28.06
C ARG A 411 16.62 -8.28 27.45
N ASN A 412 15.83 -7.96 26.43
CA ASN A 412 15.85 -6.68 25.71
C ASN A 412 14.45 -6.03 25.63
N THR A 413 13.58 -6.27 26.62
CA THR A 413 12.23 -5.69 26.64
C THR A 413 12.31 -4.18 26.84
N TYR A 414 11.65 -3.43 25.96
CA TYR A 414 11.58 -1.97 26.06
C TYR A 414 10.66 -1.54 27.22
N GLY A 415 11.08 -0.51 27.98
CA GLY A 415 10.38 -0.06 29.18
C GLY A 415 8.91 0.33 28.94
N GLU A 416 8.59 0.93 27.79
CA GLU A 416 7.21 1.26 27.40
C GLU A 416 6.34 -0.01 27.25
N SER A 417 6.88 -1.03 26.57
CA SER A 417 6.17 -2.30 26.38
C SER A 417 5.98 -2.99 27.73
N ALA A 418 7.01 -3.04 28.58
CA ALA A 418 6.92 -3.61 29.93
C ALA A 418 5.86 -2.92 30.79
N CYS A 419 5.87 -1.58 30.87
CA CYS A 419 4.89 -0.80 31.62
C CYS A 419 3.47 -1.01 31.10
N TRP A 420 3.33 -1.11 29.78
CA TRP A 420 2.05 -1.33 29.15
C TRP A 420 1.48 -2.72 29.46
N TYR A 421 2.27 -3.78 29.33
CA TYR A 421 1.84 -5.15 29.69
C TYR A 421 1.52 -5.22 31.18
N ALA A 422 2.36 -4.63 32.04
CA ALA A 422 2.10 -4.53 33.47
C ALA A 422 0.76 -3.81 33.77
N SER A 423 0.45 -2.72 33.04
CA SER A 423 -0.81 -2.00 33.17
C SER A 423 -2.01 -2.85 32.76
N GLN A 424 -1.93 -3.62 31.66
CA GLN A 424 -3.02 -4.51 31.27
C GLN A 424 -3.23 -5.62 32.29
N ILE A 425 -2.16 -6.25 32.77
CA ILE A 425 -2.24 -7.30 33.80
C ILE A 425 -2.87 -6.74 35.08
N ALA A 426 -2.48 -5.55 35.51
CA ALA A 426 -3.06 -4.90 36.70
C ALA A 426 -4.57 -4.64 36.56
N LYS A 427 -5.05 -4.26 35.36
CA LYS A 427 -6.49 -4.06 35.09
C LYS A 427 -7.28 -5.35 35.16
N LEU A 428 -6.67 -6.50 34.84
CA LEU A 428 -7.33 -7.80 34.80
C LEU A 428 -7.48 -8.44 36.19
N THR A 429 -6.66 -8.05 37.17
CA THR A 429 -6.63 -8.68 38.51
C THR A 429 -7.96 -8.59 39.26
N VAL A 430 -8.55 -7.41 39.35
CA VAL A 430 -9.82 -7.20 40.10
C VAL A 430 -11.00 -7.90 39.42
N PRO A 431 -11.18 -7.79 38.09
CA PRO A 431 -12.22 -8.53 37.38
C PRO A 431 -12.10 -10.05 37.47
N LEU A 432 -10.90 -10.64 37.28
CA LEU A 432 -10.71 -12.10 37.38
C LEU A 432 -11.01 -12.59 38.80
N ALA A 433 -10.54 -11.88 39.82
CA ALA A 433 -10.82 -12.24 41.21
C ALA A 433 -12.32 -12.21 41.52
N TYR A 434 -13.04 -11.18 41.05
CA TYR A 434 -14.49 -11.12 41.21
C TYR A 434 -15.21 -12.22 40.44
N ASN A 435 -14.81 -12.47 39.19
CA ASN A 435 -15.37 -13.53 38.37
C ASN A 435 -15.27 -14.89 39.08
N PHE A 436 -14.09 -15.26 39.60
CA PHE A 436 -13.91 -16.47 40.41
C PHE A 436 -14.79 -16.50 41.67
N VAL A 437 -14.85 -15.40 42.44
CA VAL A 437 -15.64 -15.32 43.68
C VAL A 437 -17.14 -15.53 43.39
N THR A 438 -17.64 -15.07 42.24
CA THR A 438 -19.04 -15.31 41.83
C THR A 438 -19.36 -16.74 41.41
N LEU A 439 -18.35 -17.60 41.19
CA LEU A 439 -18.54 -19.04 40.91
C LEU A 439 -18.76 -19.87 42.18
N LEU A 440 -18.53 -19.28 43.36
CA LEU A 440 -18.80 -19.90 44.64
C LEU A 440 -20.27 -19.75 45.03
N PRO A 441 -20.81 -20.60 45.94
CA PRO A 441 -22.19 -20.49 46.38
C PRO A 441 -22.54 -19.11 47.01
N PRO A 442 -23.76 -18.58 46.79
CA PRO A 442 -24.26 -17.33 47.37
C PRO A 442 -23.99 -17.06 48.85
N PRO A 443 -24.16 -18.01 49.78
CA PRO A 443 -23.91 -17.75 51.20
C PRO A 443 -22.43 -17.46 51.50
N ILE A 444 -21.50 -17.93 50.67
CA ILE A 444 -20.06 -17.77 50.92
C ILE A 444 -19.56 -16.47 50.31
N TYR A 445 -19.86 -16.22 49.02
CA TYR A 445 -19.30 -15.04 48.36
C TYR A 445 -19.91 -13.73 48.87
N ARG A 446 -21.20 -13.71 49.26
CA ARG A 446 -21.85 -12.50 49.81
C ARG A 446 -21.28 -12.09 51.16
N ASN A 447 -20.70 -13.03 51.90
CA ASN A 447 -20.05 -12.79 53.18
C ASN A 447 -18.59 -12.32 53.04
N THR A 448 -18.04 -12.27 51.82
CA THR A 448 -16.69 -11.78 51.61
C THR A 448 -16.62 -10.27 51.76
N THR A 449 -15.51 -9.77 52.34
CA THR A 449 -15.20 -8.34 52.39
C THR A 449 -15.14 -7.72 50.98
N PHE A 450 -14.68 -8.51 50.02
CA PHE A 450 -14.59 -8.12 48.61
C PHE A 450 -15.97 -7.84 47.99
N TYR A 451 -16.97 -8.69 48.22
CA TYR A 451 -18.34 -8.45 47.75
C TYR A 451 -19.00 -7.24 48.44
N ASN A 452 -18.76 -7.07 49.75
CA ASN A 452 -19.30 -5.94 50.50
C ASN A 452 -18.73 -4.59 50.04
N PHE A 453 -17.48 -4.57 49.59
CA PHE A 453 -16.83 -3.37 49.07
C PHE A 453 -17.19 -3.09 47.60
N LEU A 454 -17.03 -4.09 46.72
CA LEU A 454 -17.15 -3.92 45.26
C LEU A 454 -18.49 -4.44 44.71
N GLY A 455 -18.89 -5.65 45.09
CA GLY A 455 -20.10 -6.32 44.56
C GLY A 455 -21.40 -5.57 44.85
N ARG A 456 -21.55 -5.01 46.05
CA ARG A 456 -22.72 -4.18 46.39
C ARG A 456 -22.84 -2.94 45.50
N LEU A 457 -21.72 -2.31 45.14
CA LEU A 457 -21.72 -1.08 44.31
C LEU A 457 -22.07 -1.38 42.84
N ILE A 458 -21.65 -2.54 42.32
CA ILE A 458 -21.96 -2.97 40.96
C ILE A 458 -23.47 -3.27 40.83
N ASN A 459 -24.04 -4.01 41.78
CA ASN A 459 -25.45 -4.43 41.77
C ASN A 459 -26.45 -3.30 42.05
N LEU A 460 -25.98 -2.12 42.50
CA LEU A 460 -26.81 -0.94 42.73
C LEU A 460 -27.11 -0.15 41.43
N THR A 461 -26.46 -0.50 40.31
CA THR A 461 -26.70 0.16 39.02
C THR A 461 -27.59 -0.68 38.11
N PRO A 462 -28.50 -0.08 37.32
CA PRO A 462 -29.32 -0.80 36.34
C PRO A 462 -28.45 -1.61 35.35
N LEU A 463 -27.29 -1.05 34.97
CA LEU A 463 -26.28 -1.73 34.16
C LEU A 463 -25.81 -3.04 34.80
N GLY A 464 -25.50 -3.06 36.10
CA GLY A 464 -24.99 -4.24 36.79
C GLY A 464 -25.99 -5.41 36.85
N THR A 465 -27.28 -5.13 37.04
CA THR A 465 -28.31 -6.18 37.12
C THR A 465 -28.56 -6.90 35.79
N GLY A 466 -28.55 -6.17 34.67
CA GLY A 466 -28.61 -6.78 33.33
C GLY A 466 -27.32 -7.51 32.95
N PHE A 467 -26.20 -7.05 33.49
CA PHE A 467 -24.88 -7.64 33.25
C PHE A 467 -24.77 -9.06 33.81
N ASP A 468 -25.21 -9.31 35.04
CA ASP A 468 -25.14 -10.64 35.67
C ASP A 468 -25.81 -11.76 34.85
N HIS A 469 -26.80 -11.44 34.03
CA HIS A 469 -27.53 -12.42 33.18
C HIS A 469 -26.87 -12.68 31.82
N ILE A 470 -26.35 -11.65 31.16
CA ILE A 470 -25.79 -11.78 29.80
C ILE A 470 -24.33 -12.25 29.86
N PHE A 471 -23.64 -11.89 30.95
CA PHE A 471 -22.20 -12.01 31.08
C PHE A 471 -21.64 -13.45 31.02
N PRO A 472 -22.26 -14.50 31.59
CA PRO A 472 -21.77 -15.86 31.43
C PRO A 472 -21.92 -16.41 30.00
N MET A 473 -22.81 -15.83 29.18
CA MET A 473 -22.93 -16.20 27.77
C MET A 473 -21.81 -15.58 26.92
N PHE A 474 -21.24 -14.45 27.36
CA PHE A 474 -20.15 -13.78 26.64
C PHE A 474 -18.87 -14.63 26.56
N ILE A 475 -18.60 -15.55 27.50
CA ILE A 475 -17.43 -16.44 27.43
C ILE A 475 -17.54 -17.44 26.26
N LEU A 476 -18.76 -17.78 25.82
CA LEU A 476 -18.96 -18.68 24.69
C LEU A 476 -18.52 -18.04 23.37
N ILE A 477 -18.59 -16.71 23.25
CA ILE A 477 -18.21 -16.01 22.02
C ILE A 477 -16.72 -16.26 21.68
N PRO A 478 -15.74 -15.91 22.53
CA PRO A 478 -14.32 -16.15 22.25
C PRO A 478 -13.98 -17.65 22.24
N VAL A 479 -14.67 -18.49 23.03
CA VAL A 479 -14.46 -19.95 23.04
C VAL A 479 -14.89 -20.58 21.72
N LEU A 480 -16.10 -20.29 21.24
CA LEU A 480 -16.56 -20.79 19.94
C LEU A 480 -15.73 -20.20 18.81
N ALA A 481 -15.35 -18.92 18.93
CA ALA A 481 -14.54 -18.25 17.92
C ALA A 481 -13.16 -18.91 17.74
N THR A 482 -12.48 -19.25 18.84
CA THR A 482 -11.21 -20.00 18.81
C THR A 482 -11.41 -21.47 18.44
N LEU A 483 -12.46 -22.13 18.94
CA LEU A 483 -12.71 -23.55 18.67
C LEU A 483 -12.93 -23.82 17.18
N PHE A 484 -13.71 -22.99 16.50
CA PHE A 484 -14.04 -23.15 15.07
C PHE A 484 -13.10 -22.41 14.11
N ASN A 485 -12.07 -21.76 14.64
CA ASN A 485 -11.22 -20.80 13.93
C ASN A 485 -12.07 -19.78 13.14
N LEU A 486 -13.09 -19.22 13.79
CA LEU A 486 -13.93 -18.17 13.20
C LEU A 486 -13.12 -16.91 12.95
N TYR A 487 -12.04 -16.63 13.71
CA TYR A 487 -11.15 -15.49 13.44
C TYR A 487 -10.57 -15.58 12.01
N GLY A 488 -9.95 -16.69 11.62
CA GLY A 488 -9.43 -16.88 10.27
C GLY A 488 -10.52 -17.05 9.20
N LYS A 489 -11.68 -17.62 9.53
CA LYS A 489 -12.80 -17.78 8.57
C LYS A 489 -13.54 -16.48 8.30
N VAL A 490 -13.74 -15.64 9.31
CA VAL A 490 -14.34 -14.30 9.17
C VAL A 490 -13.38 -13.38 8.45
N GLU A 491 -12.07 -13.52 8.66
CA GLU A 491 -11.02 -12.87 7.87
C GLU A 491 -11.09 -13.27 6.39
N ASN A 492 -11.27 -14.56 6.09
CA ASN A 492 -11.46 -15.06 4.72
C ASN A 492 -12.82 -14.70 4.09
N LEU A 493 -13.88 -14.50 4.89
CA LEU A 493 -15.25 -14.21 4.41
C LEU A 493 -15.54 -12.71 4.27
N LEU A 494 -15.01 -11.89 5.18
CA LEU A 494 -15.16 -10.44 5.19
C LEU A 494 -13.96 -9.71 4.55
N GLY A 495 -12.96 -10.44 4.07
CA GLY A 495 -11.79 -9.88 3.40
C GLY A 495 -10.84 -9.09 4.32
N PHE A 496 -10.95 -9.23 5.65
CA PHE A 496 -10.12 -8.54 6.66
C PHE A 496 -8.73 -9.19 6.84
N GLY A 497 -8.06 -9.52 5.73
CA GLY A 497 -6.68 -10.04 5.72
C GLY A 497 -5.60 -9.03 6.13
N MET A 498 -5.91 -8.06 7.00
CA MET A 498 -5.05 -6.93 7.37
C MET A 498 -4.83 -6.80 8.87
N ILE A 499 -5.41 -7.69 9.68
CA ILE A 499 -4.89 -7.92 11.02
C ILE A 499 -3.89 -9.05 10.84
N GLU A 500 -2.63 -8.74 10.58
CA GLU A 500 -1.51 -9.68 10.30
C GLU A 500 -1.28 -10.70 11.44
N ASN A 501 -2.05 -11.80 11.49
CA ASN A 501 -2.16 -12.67 12.67
C ASN A 501 -0.89 -13.51 12.90
N GLU A 502 0.04 -12.98 13.70
CA GLU A 502 1.08 -13.78 14.38
C GLU A 502 0.50 -14.75 15.44
N SER A 503 -0.79 -15.11 15.35
CA SER A 503 -1.35 -16.17 16.17
C SER A 503 -0.96 -17.52 15.59
N MET A 504 -0.68 -18.47 16.47
CA MET A 504 -0.32 -19.85 16.18
C MET A 504 -1.44 -20.64 15.45
N GLU A 505 -2.49 -19.99 14.95
CA GLU A 505 -3.75 -20.60 14.53
C GLU A 505 -4.08 -20.52 13.02
N ASP A 506 -3.26 -19.84 12.21
CA ASP A 506 -3.40 -19.83 10.74
C ASP A 506 -2.75 -21.06 10.07
N GLU A 507 -3.12 -22.24 10.59
CA GLU A 507 -2.41 -23.49 10.32
C GLU A 507 -3.03 -24.38 9.22
N LEU A 508 -4.08 -23.94 8.51
CA LEU A 508 -4.84 -24.82 7.61
C LEU A 508 -5.15 -24.29 6.20
N VAL A 509 -4.70 -23.09 5.81
CA VAL A 509 -4.89 -22.56 4.42
C VAL A 509 -3.57 -22.07 3.79
N GLY A 510 -2.44 -22.57 4.29
CA GLY A 510 -1.12 -22.34 3.67
C GLY A 510 -0.97 -23.21 2.42
N GLY A 511 -0.91 -22.56 1.25
CA GLY A 511 -0.58 -23.21 -0.02
C GLY A 511 0.68 -24.07 0.10
N VAL A 512 0.69 -25.20 -0.61
CA VAL A 512 1.66 -26.30 -0.50
C VAL A 512 3.15 -25.90 -0.72
N GLY A 513 3.44 -24.63 -1.02
CA GLY A 513 4.77 -24.10 -1.36
C GLY A 513 5.63 -23.54 -0.22
N GLY A 514 5.07 -22.94 0.84
CA GLY A 514 5.86 -22.09 1.77
C GLY A 514 6.83 -22.81 2.73
N TRP A 515 6.58 -24.07 3.07
CA TRP A 515 7.43 -24.80 4.02
C TRP A 515 8.79 -25.22 3.44
N ARG A 516 8.90 -25.36 2.11
CA ARG A 516 10.15 -25.72 1.43
C ARG A 516 11.13 -24.56 1.48
N GLU A 517 10.66 -23.37 1.14
CA GLU A 517 11.41 -22.12 1.27
C GLU A 517 11.90 -21.91 2.71
N GLY A 518 11.02 -22.09 3.70
CA GLY A 518 11.40 -21.95 5.09
C GLY A 518 12.44 -22.96 5.58
N ARG A 519 12.40 -24.20 5.07
CA ARG A 519 13.47 -25.19 5.34
C ARG A 519 14.80 -24.72 4.76
N ASP A 520 14.79 -24.27 3.51
CA ASP A 520 16.01 -23.85 2.81
C ASP A 520 16.64 -22.61 3.48
N LEU A 521 15.83 -21.69 4.03
CA LEU A 521 16.31 -20.55 4.84
C LEU A 521 16.98 -20.99 6.15
N ILE A 522 16.38 -21.93 6.87
CA ILE A 522 16.94 -22.48 8.12
C ILE A 522 18.24 -23.23 7.83
N GLU A 523 18.28 -24.04 6.76
CA GLU A 523 19.48 -24.78 6.36
C GLU A 523 20.62 -23.84 5.94
N ARG A 524 20.32 -22.72 5.28
CA ARG A 524 21.30 -21.68 4.91
C ARG A 524 21.94 -21.05 6.14
N GLU A 525 21.14 -20.71 7.16
CA GLU A 525 21.63 -20.12 8.41
C GLU A 525 22.46 -21.12 9.23
N LEU A 526 22.03 -22.38 9.31
CA LEU A 526 22.76 -23.45 10.00
C LEU A 526 24.08 -23.82 9.31
N SER A 527 24.12 -23.72 7.98
CA SER A 527 25.34 -23.96 7.18
C SER A 527 26.32 -22.79 7.27
N GLY A 528 25.93 -21.67 7.87
CA GLY A 528 26.76 -20.46 8.01
C GLY A 528 26.98 -19.69 6.70
N ASP A 529 26.23 -20.02 5.66
CA ASP A 529 26.42 -19.52 4.28
C ASP A 529 25.59 -18.25 3.99
N SER A 530 25.14 -17.57 5.05
CA SER A 530 24.31 -16.39 4.96
C SER A 530 25.11 -15.19 4.41
N PHE A 531 24.77 -14.76 3.20
CA PHE A 531 25.19 -13.48 2.58
C PHE A 531 24.87 -12.28 3.49
N VAL A 532 23.86 -12.42 4.36
CA VAL A 532 23.44 -11.46 5.39
C VAL A 532 24.49 -11.30 6.50
N ASN A 533 25.28 -12.31 6.83
CA ASN A 533 26.36 -12.20 7.82
C ASN A 533 27.71 -11.80 7.19
N GLY A 534 27.91 -12.08 5.90
CA GLY A 534 29.17 -11.81 5.17
C GLY A 534 29.49 -10.33 4.96
N ARG A 535 28.48 -9.48 4.71
CA ARG A 535 28.66 -8.01 4.63
C ARG A 535 28.52 -7.29 5.98
N PHE A 536 27.85 -7.90 6.96
CA PHE A 536 27.50 -7.28 8.24
C PHE A 536 28.34 -7.73 9.45
N SER A 537 29.25 -8.69 9.27
CA SER A 537 30.29 -9.06 10.25
C SER A 537 31.20 -7.88 10.63
N ILE A 538 31.27 -6.86 9.77
CA ILE A 538 31.99 -5.64 10.10
C ILE A 538 31.24 -4.87 11.21
N LEU A 539 29.92 -4.76 11.25
CA LEU A 539 29.20 -3.96 12.26
C LEU A 539 28.75 -4.73 13.52
N SER A 540 28.76 -6.05 13.50
CA SER A 540 28.13 -6.90 14.55
C SER A 540 29.02 -7.25 15.74
N ARG A 541 30.25 -6.69 15.84
CA ARG A 541 31.20 -7.04 16.93
C ARG A 541 31.01 -6.26 18.22
N THR A 542 30.10 -5.29 18.29
CA THR A 542 30.03 -4.33 19.41
C THR A 542 28.91 -4.57 20.42
N ASP A 543 27.95 -5.47 20.19
CA ASP A 543 26.90 -5.77 21.19
C ASP A 543 27.29 -6.88 22.19
N ARG A 544 28.57 -7.30 22.24
CA ARG A 544 29.11 -8.13 23.34
C ARG A 544 29.74 -7.24 24.42
N ILE A 545 28.90 -6.67 25.27
CA ILE A 545 29.32 -6.09 26.55
C ILE A 545 29.69 -7.25 27.47
N PHE A 546 30.92 -7.77 27.41
CA PHE A 546 31.67 -8.46 28.47
C PHE A 546 33.02 -8.95 27.89
N PRO A 547 34.18 -8.51 28.42
CA PRO A 547 35.45 -9.13 28.06
C PRO A 547 35.54 -10.51 28.74
N PRO A 548 36.19 -11.52 28.12
CA PRO A 548 36.44 -12.78 28.78
C PRO A 548 37.33 -12.55 30.02
N PRO A 549 37.12 -13.25 31.14
CA PRO A 549 38.00 -13.13 32.29
C PRO A 549 39.38 -13.67 31.93
N LEU A 550 40.40 -12.82 32.04
CA LEU A 550 41.78 -13.24 32.19
C LEU A 550 41.95 -13.76 33.62
N THR A 551 41.88 -15.08 33.81
CA THR A 551 42.43 -15.73 35.01
C THR A 551 43.81 -16.30 34.67
N GLY A 552 44.84 -15.68 35.23
CA GLY A 552 46.21 -16.16 35.17
C GLY A 552 46.46 -17.35 36.10
N ALA A 553 47.21 -18.30 35.55
CA ALA A 553 48.19 -19.21 36.18
C ALA A 553 47.78 -20.05 37.41
N GLY A 554 47.80 -21.37 37.22
CA GLY A 554 47.96 -22.32 38.31
C GLY A 554 47.70 -23.79 37.98
N GLY A 555 48.54 -24.42 37.14
CA GLY A 555 48.86 -25.85 37.31
C GLY A 555 48.30 -26.89 36.33
N VAL A 556 49.22 -27.40 35.49
CA VAL A 556 49.49 -28.83 35.17
C VAL A 556 48.57 -29.62 34.20
N VAL A 557 49.00 -29.66 32.91
CA VAL A 557 49.22 -30.83 31.98
C VAL A 557 48.01 -31.66 31.46
N PRO A 558 48.03 -32.27 30.23
CA PRO A 558 48.84 -32.07 29.01
C PRO A 558 48.02 -31.72 27.75
N SER A 559 48.67 -31.02 26.81
CA SER A 559 48.28 -30.95 25.39
C SER A 559 48.49 -32.29 24.67
N THR A 560 47.49 -32.74 23.92
CA THR A 560 47.67 -33.62 22.76
C THR A 560 47.18 -32.91 21.51
N ALA A 561 48.13 -32.41 20.73
CA ALA A 561 47.93 -31.89 19.38
C ALA A 561 48.38 -32.96 18.38
N ILE A 562 47.52 -33.30 17.42
CA ILE A 562 47.92 -34.02 16.21
C ILE A 562 48.10 -33.00 15.08
N LYS A 563 49.28 -33.11 14.47
CA LYS A 563 49.91 -32.26 13.46
C LYS A 563 49.38 -32.52 12.05
N ALA A 564 49.39 -31.49 11.21
CA ALA A 564 49.88 -31.61 9.84
C ALA A 564 50.82 -30.42 9.56
N ARG A 565 52.04 -30.74 9.13
CA ARG A 565 53.22 -29.86 9.03
C ARG A 565 53.25 -29.07 7.72
N ASN A 566 53.85 -27.88 7.80
CA ASN A 566 54.29 -27.06 6.66
C ASN A 566 55.61 -27.56 6.04
N SER A 567 55.68 -27.34 4.71
CA SER A 567 56.82 -26.87 3.88
C SER A 567 58.13 -27.67 3.77
N VAL A 568 58.52 -27.97 2.52
CA VAL A 568 59.89 -27.76 2.01
C VAL A 568 59.79 -27.25 0.56
N ALA A 569 60.62 -26.26 0.25
CA ALA A 569 60.78 -25.60 -1.05
C ALA A 569 61.99 -26.17 -1.85
N VAL A 570 62.12 -25.70 -3.10
CA VAL A 570 63.35 -25.35 -3.84
C VAL A 570 63.54 -26.06 -5.20
N SER A 571 63.61 -25.21 -6.27
CA SER A 571 64.36 -25.34 -7.56
C SER A 571 63.90 -26.43 -8.55
N THR A 572 64.01 -26.36 -9.90
CA THR A 572 64.53 -25.42 -10.91
C THR A 572 64.16 -26.00 -12.30
N SER A 573 64.28 -25.18 -13.35
CA SER A 573 64.60 -25.55 -14.76
C SER A 573 63.63 -26.38 -15.63
N ALA A 574 63.08 -25.67 -16.62
CA ALA A 574 63.32 -25.83 -18.06
C ALA A 574 63.00 -27.14 -18.80
N SER A 575 62.12 -26.96 -19.79
CA SER A 575 62.24 -27.38 -21.21
C SER A 575 62.26 -28.87 -21.62
N ALA A 576 61.55 -29.07 -22.74
CA ALA A 576 61.87 -29.98 -23.84
C ALA A 576 61.05 -31.28 -23.93
N SER A 577 59.98 -31.17 -24.74
CA SER A 577 59.87 -31.81 -26.06
C SER A 577 59.74 -33.34 -26.18
N ARG A 578 58.77 -33.68 -27.05
CA ARG A 578 58.88 -34.53 -28.26
C ARG A 578 58.32 -35.97 -28.20
N THR A 579 57.27 -36.13 -29.02
CA THR A 579 57.09 -37.14 -30.11
C THR A 579 57.05 -38.62 -29.75
N ALA A 580 56.31 -39.51 -30.40
CA ALA A 580 55.30 -39.46 -31.46
C ALA A 580 54.80 -40.90 -31.71
N GLN A 581 53.81 -41.02 -32.60
CA GLN A 581 53.50 -42.15 -33.49
C GLN A 581 52.33 -43.10 -33.15
N SER A 582 51.16 -42.72 -33.68
CA SER A 582 50.56 -43.29 -34.91
C SER A 582 50.11 -44.76 -34.94
N SER A 583 48.79 -44.96 -35.12
CA SER A 583 48.23 -45.57 -36.36
C SER A 583 46.70 -45.41 -36.47
N ARG A 584 46.26 -45.00 -37.68
CA ARG A 584 44.89 -44.83 -38.25
C ARG A 584 44.37 -46.20 -38.80
N PRO A 585 43.11 -46.39 -39.33
CA PRO A 585 42.17 -45.41 -39.91
C PRO A 585 40.63 -45.59 -39.62
N LEU A 586 39.86 -44.57 -40.09
CA LEU A 586 38.38 -44.44 -40.24
C LEU A 586 37.80 -45.35 -41.37
N ARG A 587 36.49 -45.59 -41.63
CA ARG A 587 35.14 -44.94 -41.49
C ARG A 587 34.06 -46.01 -41.94
N PRO A 588 32.70 -45.81 -42.05
CA PRO A 588 31.76 -44.75 -41.57
C PRO A 588 30.35 -45.19 -41.00
N LEU A 589 29.66 -44.20 -40.37
CA LEU A 589 28.20 -43.92 -40.20
C LEU A 589 27.38 -44.60 -39.06
N PRO A 590 26.29 -43.96 -38.52
CA PRO A 590 25.89 -42.55 -38.50
C PRO A 590 25.61 -41.98 -37.08
N SER A 591 25.41 -40.67 -37.03
CA SER A 591 25.23 -39.78 -35.87
C SER A 591 23.86 -39.81 -35.21
N THR A 592 23.82 -39.78 -33.88
CA THR A 592 22.72 -39.21 -33.08
C THR A 592 23.32 -38.59 -31.81
N GLU A 593 23.33 -37.25 -31.76
CA GLU A 593 23.64 -36.46 -30.56
C GLU A 593 22.32 -36.25 -29.82
N ASP A 594 22.18 -36.83 -28.62
CA ASP A 594 21.18 -36.41 -27.65
C ASP A 594 21.82 -35.40 -26.70
N SER A 595 21.50 -34.12 -26.94
CA SER A 595 21.67 -33.04 -25.97
C SER A 595 20.48 -33.03 -25.02
N ILE A 596 20.78 -32.92 -23.72
CA ILE A 596 19.82 -32.82 -22.62
C ILE A 596 19.19 -31.42 -22.64
N PRO A 597 17.85 -31.25 -22.73
CA PRO A 597 17.19 -29.98 -22.43
C PRO A 597 16.61 -29.97 -21.01
N GLU A 598 16.62 -28.77 -20.44
CA GLU A 598 16.16 -28.40 -19.11
C GLU A 598 14.66 -28.65 -18.90
N GLY A 599 14.31 -29.02 -17.66
CA GLY A 599 13.03 -29.64 -17.30
C GLY A 599 11.82 -28.71 -17.31
N GLU A 600 10.81 -29.10 -18.11
CA GLU A 600 9.46 -28.57 -18.11
C GLU A 600 8.61 -29.06 -16.92
N SER A 601 7.59 -28.26 -16.60
CA SER A 601 6.84 -28.25 -15.36
C SER A 601 5.82 -29.39 -15.22
N PHE A 602 5.93 -30.14 -14.11
CA PHE A 602 5.08 -31.24 -13.64
C PHE A 602 3.55 -30.97 -13.66
N LEU A 603 3.13 -29.70 -13.66
CA LEU A 603 1.71 -29.30 -13.71
C LEU A 603 1.03 -29.67 -15.04
N ALA A 604 1.77 -29.69 -16.14
CA ALA A 604 1.25 -30.10 -17.44
C ALA A 604 0.88 -31.59 -17.45
N ASP A 605 1.70 -32.42 -16.81
CA ASP A 605 1.53 -33.88 -16.76
C ASP A 605 0.40 -34.31 -15.80
N PHE A 606 0.18 -33.56 -14.72
CA PHE A 606 -0.95 -33.77 -13.81
C PHE A 606 -2.28 -33.34 -14.44
N ALA A 607 -2.31 -32.18 -15.12
CA ALA A 607 -3.49 -31.70 -15.82
C ALA A 607 -3.94 -32.67 -16.94
N HIS A 608 -2.98 -33.30 -17.62
CA HIS A 608 -3.28 -34.31 -18.64
C HIS A 608 -3.82 -35.62 -18.06
N ARG A 609 -3.34 -36.05 -16.88
CA ARG A 609 -3.82 -37.28 -16.21
C ARG A 609 -5.18 -37.09 -15.52
N VAL A 610 -5.48 -35.89 -15.03
CA VAL A 610 -6.79 -35.56 -14.44
C VAL A 610 -7.87 -35.39 -15.50
N ARG A 611 -7.53 -34.83 -16.68
CA ARG A 611 -8.47 -34.71 -17.80
C ARG A 611 -8.93 -36.07 -18.33
N ASN A 612 -8.02 -37.05 -18.43
CA ASN A 612 -8.35 -38.42 -18.86
C ASN A 612 -9.13 -39.26 -17.82
N THR A 613 -9.29 -38.78 -16.58
CA THR A 613 -10.04 -39.50 -15.53
C THR A 613 -11.48 -38.98 -15.40
N PHE A 614 -11.77 -37.76 -15.86
CA PHE A 614 -13.11 -37.17 -15.78
C PHE A 614 -14.01 -37.42 -17.00
N ASP A 615 -13.46 -37.92 -18.11
CA ASP A 615 -14.23 -38.24 -19.33
C ASP A 615 -14.87 -39.65 -19.34
N THR A 616 -14.89 -40.39 -18.23
CA THR A 616 -15.48 -41.76 -18.19
C THR A 616 -16.56 -41.99 -17.13
N VAL A 617 -17.14 -40.95 -16.52
CA VAL A 617 -18.24 -41.14 -15.55
C VAL A 617 -19.54 -40.51 -16.05
N ASP A 618 -20.45 -41.36 -16.52
CA ASP A 618 -21.83 -41.00 -16.87
C ASP A 618 -22.57 -40.37 -15.68
N ALA A 619 -23.17 -39.19 -15.89
CA ALA A 619 -24.00 -38.53 -14.90
C ALA A 619 -25.40 -39.20 -14.76
N PRO A 620 -25.96 -39.34 -13.54
CA PRO A 620 -27.21 -40.07 -13.29
C PRO A 620 -28.49 -39.34 -13.77
N ARG A 621 -29.50 -40.17 -14.12
CA ARG A 621 -30.70 -39.87 -14.92
C ARG A 621 -31.70 -38.79 -14.44
N TRP A 622 -31.46 -38.06 -13.35
CA TRP A 622 -32.46 -37.16 -12.75
C TRP A 622 -32.26 -35.66 -13.04
N VAL A 623 -31.34 -35.29 -13.94
CA VAL A 623 -31.13 -33.88 -14.37
C VAL A 623 -31.32 -33.69 -15.90
N LYS A 624 -32.27 -34.41 -16.51
CA LYS A 624 -32.74 -34.07 -17.87
C LYS A 624 -33.99 -33.18 -17.76
N GLY A 625 -33.83 -31.86 -17.95
CA GLY A 625 -34.99 -30.96 -18.00
C GLY A 625 -34.74 -29.46 -18.15
N MET A 626 -33.56 -28.93 -17.82
CA MET A 626 -33.30 -27.49 -17.99
C MET A 626 -32.65 -27.20 -19.35
N LYS A 627 -33.36 -26.47 -20.21
CA LYS A 627 -32.85 -25.91 -21.47
C LYS A 627 -31.66 -24.99 -21.19
N ARG A 628 -30.52 -25.26 -21.81
CA ARG A 628 -29.35 -24.36 -21.82
C ARG A 628 -29.65 -23.13 -22.71
N PRO A 629 -29.31 -21.89 -22.28
CA PRO A 629 -29.44 -20.69 -23.11
C PRO A 629 -28.38 -20.61 -24.21
N LYS A 630 -28.72 -19.91 -25.30
CA LYS A 630 -28.04 -19.83 -26.60
C LYS A 630 -26.61 -19.25 -26.65
N TRP A 631 -25.93 -18.99 -25.54
CA TRP A 631 -24.56 -18.42 -25.52
C TRP A 631 -23.44 -19.48 -25.45
N MET A 632 -23.79 -20.77 -25.45
CA MET A 632 -22.83 -21.89 -25.35
C MET A 632 -22.62 -22.63 -26.70
N SER A 633 -22.71 -21.93 -27.84
CA SER A 633 -22.57 -22.53 -29.17
C SER A 633 -21.80 -21.63 -30.14
N ILE A 634 -20.66 -21.09 -29.73
CA ILE A 634 -19.62 -20.58 -30.65
C ILE A 634 -18.27 -20.80 -29.97
N MET A 635 -17.75 -22.02 -30.05
CA MET A 635 -16.32 -22.38 -30.00
C MET A 635 -16.29 -23.87 -30.28
N ASP A 636 -16.18 -24.23 -31.55
CA ASP A 636 -15.56 -25.46 -32.07
C ASP A 636 -15.69 -25.38 -33.59
N GLY A 637 -14.57 -25.08 -34.25
CA GLY A 637 -14.52 -24.88 -35.69
C GLY A 637 -13.10 -25.01 -36.20
N ASP A 638 -12.60 -26.25 -36.22
CA ASP A 638 -11.56 -26.68 -37.16
C ASP A 638 -12.23 -27.49 -38.28
N GLY A 639 -11.76 -27.26 -39.51
CA GLY A 639 -12.53 -27.48 -40.72
C GLY A 639 -12.48 -28.88 -41.34
N GLU A 640 -13.30 -29.06 -42.36
CA GLU A 640 -13.04 -29.99 -43.47
C GLU A 640 -13.86 -29.60 -44.73
N GLU A 641 -13.29 -29.95 -45.88
CA GLU A 641 -13.68 -29.61 -47.26
C GLU A 641 -14.86 -30.41 -47.85
N ARG A 642 -15.56 -29.78 -48.83
CA ARG A 642 -16.32 -30.33 -50.00
C ARG A 642 -17.58 -31.17 -49.67
N GLU A 643 -18.69 -31.17 -50.41
CA GLU A 643 -18.95 -31.02 -51.85
C GLU A 643 -20.46 -30.74 -52.12
N ASN A 644 -20.75 -30.05 -53.23
CA ASN A 644 -21.97 -30.00 -54.07
C ASN A 644 -23.39 -30.37 -53.52
N SER A 645 -24.38 -29.47 -53.74
CA SER A 645 -25.33 -29.58 -54.89
C SER A 645 -26.54 -28.61 -54.83
N SER A 646 -26.64 -27.82 -55.90
CA SER A 646 -27.81 -27.49 -56.74
C SER A 646 -29.20 -27.06 -56.17
N PHE A 647 -29.63 -25.91 -56.70
CA PHE A 647 -30.91 -25.63 -57.40
C PHE A 647 -32.15 -25.10 -56.62
N SER A 648 -32.37 -23.79 -56.78
CA SER A 648 -33.46 -23.18 -57.58
C SER A 648 -34.89 -22.98 -57.05
N ARG A 649 -35.18 -21.68 -56.86
CA ARG A 649 -36.24 -20.83 -57.50
C ARG A 649 -37.74 -21.12 -57.27
N VAL A 650 -38.45 -20.07 -56.83
CA VAL A 650 -39.47 -19.20 -57.51
C VAL A 650 -40.36 -18.60 -56.40
N GLY A 651 -40.39 -17.28 -56.12
CA GLY A 651 -41.15 -16.19 -56.80
C GLY A 651 -42.58 -16.09 -56.22
N VAL A 652 -43.22 -14.96 -55.84
CA VAL A 652 -43.23 -13.56 -56.32
C VAL A 652 -44.03 -12.64 -55.34
N SER A 653 -43.76 -11.33 -55.38
CA SER A 653 -44.59 -10.11 -55.08
C SER A 653 -44.40 -9.31 -53.77
N GLU A 654 -43.87 -8.08 -53.98
CA GLU A 654 -43.73 -6.90 -53.11
C GLU A 654 -44.93 -5.92 -53.32
N PRO A 655 -45.15 -4.81 -52.53
CA PRO A 655 -44.13 -3.89 -51.99
C PRO A 655 -44.38 -3.21 -50.62
N GLY A 656 -43.29 -2.68 -50.01
CA GLY A 656 -43.34 -1.43 -49.22
C GLY A 656 -42.76 -1.45 -47.79
N ARG A 657 -41.48 -1.08 -47.65
CA ARG A 657 -40.90 -0.11 -46.67
C ARG A 657 -39.41 -0.36 -46.49
N GLN A 658 -38.63 0.66 -46.83
CA GLN A 658 -37.16 0.70 -46.75
C GLN A 658 -36.66 0.58 -45.30
N ALA A 659 -35.93 -0.49 -45.03
CA ALA A 659 -35.02 -0.65 -43.90
C ALA A 659 -33.82 -1.47 -44.38
N PHE A 660 -32.61 -0.97 -44.09
CA PHE A 660 -31.33 -1.70 -44.05
C PHE A 660 -31.08 -2.73 -45.15
N GLY A 661 -30.58 -2.26 -46.30
CA GLY A 661 -29.90 -3.11 -47.27
C GLY A 661 -28.44 -3.31 -46.88
N GLY A 662 -28.08 -4.54 -46.49
CA GLY A 662 -26.71 -4.99 -46.32
C GLY A 662 -25.91 -4.80 -47.62
N ALA A 663 -24.87 -3.99 -47.55
CA ALA A 663 -23.85 -3.94 -48.57
C ALA A 663 -22.99 -5.20 -48.45
N ARG A 664 -22.82 -5.90 -49.58
CA ARG A 664 -21.71 -6.82 -49.83
C ARG A 664 -20.40 -6.17 -49.39
N PRO A 665 -19.36 -6.91 -48.97
CA PRO A 665 -18.04 -6.33 -48.80
C PRO A 665 -17.67 -5.73 -50.15
N LYS A 666 -17.62 -4.39 -50.21
CA LYS A 666 -16.95 -3.73 -51.33
C LYS A 666 -15.50 -4.19 -51.22
N GLU A 667 -15.01 -4.88 -52.24
CA GLU A 667 -13.58 -4.88 -52.54
C GLU A 667 -13.11 -3.43 -52.39
N GLN A 668 -12.39 -3.17 -51.30
CA GLN A 668 -11.76 -1.90 -51.05
C GLN A 668 -10.62 -1.88 -52.07
N LYS A 669 -10.88 -1.26 -53.24
CA LYS A 669 -9.84 -0.96 -54.24
C LYS A 669 -8.67 -0.33 -53.48
N ALA A 670 -7.57 -1.08 -53.38
CA ALA A 670 -6.29 -0.61 -52.88
C ALA A 670 -5.95 0.70 -53.61
N LEU A 671 -5.37 1.64 -52.86
CA LEU A 671 -4.95 2.93 -53.40
C LEU A 671 -4.02 2.73 -54.61
N GLU A 672 -4.49 3.06 -55.80
CA GLU A 672 -3.63 3.47 -56.92
C GLU A 672 -3.08 4.88 -56.63
N ARG A 673 -2.29 5.04 -55.55
CA ARG A 673 -1.38 6.19 -55.39
C ARG A 673 0.02 5.71 -55.72
N ASN A 674 0.60 6.24 -56.78
CA ASN A 674 2.03 6.05 -57.05
C ASN A 674 2.85 6.80 -56.00
N ASP A 675 4.05 6.29 -55.71
CA ASP A 675 4.98 6.97 -54.80
C ASP A 675 5.26 8.39 -55.30
N SER A 676 5.26 9.33 -54.36
CA SER A 676 5.59 10.74 -54.54
C SER A 676 6.84 11.08 -53.71
N PRO A 677 7.54 12.19 -54.02
CA PRO A 677 8.67 12.62 -53.21
C PRO A 677 8.28 12.84 -51.75
N SER A 678 9.12 12.35 -50.83
CA SER A 678 8.93 12.58 -49.39
C SER A 678 9.02 14.07 -49.07
N THR A 679 8.03 14.56 -48.31
CA THR A 679 7.98 15.90 -47.72
C THR A 679 8.28 15.87 -46.22
N ILE A 680 8.70 14.72 -45.66
CA ILE A 680 9.01 14.57 -44.23
C ILE A 680 10.05 15.61 -43.82
N GLN A 681 9.71 16.37 -42.78
CA GLN A 681 10.61 17.30 -42.11
C GLN A 681 10.94 16.80 -40.69
N PRO A 682 12.06 17.25 -40.11
CA PRO A 682 12.35 17.04 -38.70
C PRO A 682 11.18 17.51 -37.83
N THR A 683 10.91 16.77 -36.74
CA THR A 683 9.78 17.07 -35.85
C THR A 683 9.92 18.46 -35.24
N SER A 684 8.95 19.33 -35.49
CA SER A 684 8.92 20.68 -34.93
C SER A 684 8.49 20.68 -33.47
N ARG A 685 8.83 21.77 -32.74
CA ARG A 685 8.39 21.98 -31.35
C ARG A 685 6.87 21.87 -31.19
N LEU A 686 6.10 22.41 -32.15
CA LEU A 686 4.64 22.41 -32.09
C LEU A 686 4.08 21.00 -32.32
N GLU A 687 4.69 20.21 -33.19
CA GLU A 687 4.31 18.80 -33.38
C GLU A 687 4.60 17.97 -32.13
N ILE A 688 5.79 18.13 -31.54
CA ILE A 688 6.09 17.44 -30.27
C ILE A 688 5.09 17.85 -29.19
N LEU A 689 4.73 19.13 -29.12
CA LEU A 689 3.75 19.62 -28.16
C LEU A 689 2.35 19.00 -28.38
N ARG A 690 1.95 18.71 -29.62
CA ARG A 690 0.61 18.23 -30.01
C ARG A 690 0.44 16.71 -30.02
N TYR A 691 1.50 15.96 -30.30
CA TYR A 691 1.42 14.51 -30.51
C TYR A 691 2.05 13.68 -29.38
N ARG A 692 2.61 14.33 -28.36
CA ARG A 692 3.18 13.64 -27.20
C ARG A 692 2.09 13.00 -26.35
N TYR A 693 2.45 12.06 -25.50
CA TYR A 693 1.54 11.54 -24.50
C TYR A 693 1.16 12.64 -23.50
N HIS A 694 -0.13 12.97 -23.45
CA HIS A 694 -0.65 13.99 -22.54
C HIS A 694 -1.08 13.36 -21.22
N HIS A 695 -0.24 13.52 -20.20
CA HIS A 695 -0.60 13.31 -18.80
C HIS A 695 -0.96 14.65 -18.17
N GLY A 696 -2.25 14.89 -17.97
CA GLY A 696 -2.78 16.20 -17.62
C GLY A 696 -3.88 16.19 -16.56
N THR A 697 -4.36 17.40 -16.28
CA THR A 697 -5.50 17.66 -15.38
C THR A 697 -6.45 18.63 -16.04
N ASN A 698 -7.71 18.54 -15.67
CA ASN A 698 -8.70 19.56 -15.96
C ASN A 698 -8.55 20.74 -14.99
N LEU A 699 -8.75 21.94 -15.51
CA LEU A 699 -8.96 23.16 -14.73
C LEU A 699 -10.46 23.50 -14.68
N GLY A 700 -11.23 22.56 -14.13
CA GLY A 700 -12.68 22.69 -13.97
C GLY A 700 -13.06 23.82 -13.02
N SER A 701 -14.22 24.43 -13.26
CA SER A 701 -14.78 25.51 -12.44
C SER A 701 -13.97 26.83 -12.40
N ILE A 702 -13.07 27.07 -13.36
CA ILE A 702 -12.33 28.34 -13.47
C ILE A 702 -13.01 29.32 -14.43
N PHE A 703 -13.09 28.97 -15.72
CA PHE A 703 -13.72 29.82 -16.74
C PHE A 703 -15.19 29.46 -17.01
N VAL A 704 -15.61 28.26 -16.60
CA VAL A 704 -17.00 27.78 -16.57
C VAL A 704 -17.27 27.26 -15.18
N LEU A 705 -18.05 27.98 -14.38
CA LEU A 705 -18.30 27.72 -12.96
C LEU A 705 -19.24 26.53 -12.75
N GLU A 706 -18.91 25.76 -11.73
CA GLU A 706 -19.75 24.72 -11.16
C GLU A 706 -19.88 24.93 -9.65
N GLN A 707 -21.12 25.00 -9.16
CA GLN A 707 -21.41 25.42 -7.79
C GLN A 707 -20.69 24.62 -6.70
N TRP A 708 -20.53 23.32 -6.90
CA TRP A 708 -19.88 22.43 -5.96
C TRP A 708 -18.35 22.54 -5.94
N PHE A 709 -17.72 23.05 -7.01
CA PHE A 709 -16.27 23.24 -7.12
C PHE A 709 -15.79 24.65 -6.80
N SER A 710 -16.61 25.68 -7.08
CA SER A 710 -16.29 27.09 -6.80
C SER A 710 -17.41 27.81 -6.06
N LEU A 711 -17.75 27.29 -4.88
CA LEU A 711 -18.86 27.79 -4.08
C LEU A 711 -18.73 29.28 -3.75
N SER A 712 -17.49 29.79 -3.62
CA SER A 712 -17.22 31.21 -3.35
C SER A 712 -17.74 32.17 -4.43
N MET A 713 -17.94 31.66 -5.66
CA MET A 713 -18.44 32.46 -6.77
C MET A 713 -19.97 32.59 -6.75
N PHE A 714 -20.68 31.73 -6.03
CA PHE A 714 -22.13 31.71 -5.91
C PHE A 714 -22.57 32.46 -4.65
N ILE A 715 -23.39 33.51 -4.83
CA ILE A 715 -24.01 34.25 -3.71
C ILE A 715 -25.30 33.57 -3.25
N ASP A 716 -25.72 33.82 -2.00
CA ASP A 716 -26.97 33.27 -1.46
C ASP A 716 -28.18 33.64 -2.33
N GLY A 717 -28.88 32.62 -2.83
CA GLY A 717 -30.01 32.78 -3.75
C GLY A 717 -29.67 32.73 -5.25
N ALA A 718 -28.40 32.47 -5.62
CA ALA A 718 -28.05 32.05 -6.98
C ALA A 718 -28.74 30.69 -7.29
N GLY A 719 -29.51 30.64 -8.38
CA GLY A 719 -30.49 29.58 -8.69
C GLY A 719 -29.95 28.15 -8.85
N SER A 720 -29.96 27.62 -10.07
CA SER A 720 -29.76 26.19 -10.36
C SER A 720 -28.31 25.70 -10.30
N GLY A 721 -27.36 26.57 -9.96
CA GLY A 721 -25.93 26.26 -9.88
C GLY A 721 -25.13 26.44 -11.18
N SER A 722 -25.69 27.11 -12.19
CA SER A 722 -25.03 27.42 -13.48
C SER A 722 -24.24 28.74 -13.48
N GLU A 723 -23.28 28.90 -14.41
CA GLU A 723 -22.53 30.16 -14.63
C GLU A 723 -23.48 31.36 -14.81
N LEU A 724 -24.50 31.22 -15.66
CA LEU A 724 -25.46 32.28 -15.94
C LEU A 724 -26.20 32.74 -14.68
N ASP A 725 -26.54 31.80 -13.79
CA ASP A 725 -27.21 32.14 -12.53
C ASP A 725 -26.24 32.87 -11.59
N ALA A 726 -24.98 32.44 -11.51
CA ALA A 726 -23.96 33.08 -10.68
C ALA A 726 -23.71 34.54 -11.10
N VAL A 727 -23.48 34.77 -12.39
CA VAL A 727 -23.19 36.12 -12.91
C VAL A 727 -24.39 37.04 -12.77
N ASN A 728 -25.60 36.56 -13.07
CA ASN A 728 -26.82 37.37 -12.93
C ASN A 728 -27.11 37.71 -11.46
N ALA A 729 -26.91 36.76 -10.54
CA ALA A 729 -27.08 37.01 -9.12
C ALA A 729 -26.08 38.08 -8.64
N SER A 730 -24.80 37.95 -9.00
CA SER A 730 -23.77 38.94 -8.66
C SER A 730 -24.07 40.32 -9.26
N LEU A 731 -24.54 40.38 -10.52
CA LEU A 731 -24.91 41.64 -11.16
C LEU A 731 -26.05 42.35 -10.44
N ARG A 732 -27.07 41.60 -9.99
CA ARG A 732 -28.18 42.17 -9.21
C ARG A 732 -27.74 42.71 -7.86
N GLN A 733 -26.77 42.05 -7.21
CA GLN A 733 -26.32 42.43 -5.87
C GLN A 733 -25.28 43.56 -5.88
N SER A 734 -24.27 43.45 -6.74
CA SER A 734 -23.04 44.27 -6.66
C SER A 734 -22.84 45.18 -7.88
N GLY A 735 -23.64 45.03 -8.93
CA GLY A 735 -23.52 45.79 -10.18
C GLY A 735 -22.38 45.31 -11.08
N LEU A 736 -22.28 45.92 -12.27
CA LEU A 736 -21.40 45.46 -13.35
C LEU A 736 -19.91 45.52 -13.01
N ILE A 737 -19.43 46.67 -12.51
CA ILE A 737 -17.99 46.90 -12.28
C ILE A 737 -17.47 45.92 -11.22
N ALA A 738 -18.16 45.79 -10.09
CA ALA A 738 -17.76 44.89 -9.01
C ALA A 738 -17.88 43.41 -9.41
N THR A 739 -18.91 43.05 -10.18
CA THR A 739 -19.07 41.68 -10.67
C THR A 739 -17.96 41.32 -11.66
N ARG A 740 -17.63 42.22 -12.60
CA ARG A 740 -16.50 42.04 -13.52
C ARG A 740 -15.19 41.86 -12.79
N GLN A 741 -14.89 42.74 -11.82
CA GLN A 741 -13.69 42.62 -11.01
C GLN A 741 -13.64 41.28 -10.26
N LYS A 742 -14.75 40.82 -9.68
CA LYS A 742 -14.82 39.52 -8.99
C LYS A 742 -14.48 38.35 -9.93
N TRP A 743 -14.97 38.36 -11.17
CA TRP A 743 -14.66 37.32 -12.16
C TRP A 743 -13.20 37.41 -12.63
N GLU A 744 -12.70 38.61 -12.89
CA GLU A 744 -11.29 38.81 -13.28
C GLU A 744 -10.33 38.39 -12.15
N ASP A 745 -10.65 38.69 -10.90
CA ASP A 745 -9.88 38.26 -9.73
C ASP A 745 -9.89 36.73 -9.62
N HIS A 746 -11.05 36.09 -9.80
CA HIS A 746 -11.17 34.61 -9.82
C HIS A 746 -10.25 33.99 -10.87
N TRP A 747 -10.30 34.45 -12.13
CA TRP A 747 -9.48 33.90 -13.20
C TRP A 747 -7.98 34.13 -12.98
N ASN A 748 -7.59 35.32 -12.53
CA ASN A 748 -6.19 35.67 -12.32
C ASN A 748 -5.58 34.97 -11.09
N THR A 749 -6.40 34.58 -10.11
CA THR A 749 -5.93 33.94 -8.87
C THR A 749 -6.17 32.43 -8.81
N ALA A 750 -6.91 31.87 -9.76
CA ALA A 750 -7.23 30.44 -9.83
C ALA A 750 -6.00 29.52 -9.83
N VAL A 751 -4.89 29.95 -10.46
CA VAL A 751 -3.60 29.26 -10.45
C VAL A 751 -2.50 30.23 -10.00
N SER A 752 -2.20 30.20 -8.70
CA SER A 752 -1.13 30.98 -8.07
C SER A 752 0.26 30.60 -8.57
N ASP A 753 1.27 31.44 -8.33
CA ASP A 753 2.67 31.10 -8.69
C ASP A 753 3.16 29.84 -7.97
N SER A 754 2.71 29.58 -6.73
CA SER A 754 2.99 28.31 -6.06
C SER A 754 2.27 27.11 -6.67
N ASP A 755 1.10 27.31 -7.28
CA ASP A 755 0.41 26.26 -8.03
C ASP A 755 1.17 25.95 -9.32
N TRP A 756 1.71 26.98 -9.99
CA TRP A 756 2.59 26.79 -11.14
C TRP A 756 3.82 26.00 -10.74
N ASP A 757 4.49 26.37 -9.66
CA ASP A 757 5.62 25.60 -9.13
C ASP A 757 5.22 24.17 -8.76
N TRP A 758 4.00 23.93 -8.27
CA TRP A 758 3.54 22.57 -7.97
C TRP A 758 3.20 21.78 -9.24
N LEU A 759 2.44 22.33 -10.18
CA LEU A 759 2.09 21.70 -11.46
C LEU A 759 3.34 21.36 -12.28
N VAL A 760 4.36 22.20 -12.14
CA VAL A 760 5.66 22.05 -12.78
C VAL A 760 6.50 21.05 -11.99
N ASN A 761 6.76 21.26 -10.70
CA ASN A 761 7.79 20.50 -9.96
C ASN A 761 7.28 19.32 -9.14
N SER A 762 5.99 19.23 -8.85
CA SER A 762 5.42 18.27 -7.88
C SER A 762 4.27 17.43 -8.43
N ALA A 763 3.62 17.84 -9.53
CA ALA A 763 2.67 17.00 -10.25
C ALA A 763 3.36 15.80 -10.94
N HIS A 764 4.70 15.78 -10.97
CA HIS A 764 5.47 14.55 -11.04
C HIS A 764 5.23 13.75 -9.76
N CYS A 765 4.34 12.76 -9.74
CA CYS A 765 4.06 12.01 -8.50
C CYS A 765 5.33 11.33 -7.94
N ILE A 766 5.97 12.03 -7.02
CA ILE A 766 6.83 11.57 -5.94
C ILE A 766 6.58 12.55 -4.78
N LEU A 767 6.12 11.98 -3.67
CA LEU A 767 6.07 12.53 -2.32
C LEU A 767 7.15 13.60 -2.04
N ASN A 768 6.76 14.84 -1.70
CA ASN A 768 7.53 15.71 -0.81
C ASN A 768 6.75 16.91 -0.25
N LEU A 769 5.62 16.64 0.41
CA LEU A 769 4.98 17.63 1.30
C LEU A 769 5.84 17.91 2.56
N PHE A 770 6.80 17.04 2.87
CA PHE A 770 7.68 17.18 4.04
C PHE A 770 8.80 18.22 3.84
N LEU A 771 9.19 18.53 2.60
CA LEU A 771 10.24 19.52 2.29
C LEU A 771 9.75 20.97 2.24
N MET A 772 8.45 21.20 2.00
CA MET A 772 7.89 22.54 1.89
C MET A 772 7.62 23.20 3.26
N LEU A 773 7.42 22.40 4.32
CA LEU A 773 7.22 22.91 5.69
C LEU A 773 8.53 23.17 6.47
N LEU A 774 9.70 22.82 5.92
CA LEU A 774 10.99 22.89 6.61
C LEU A 774 11.97 23.95 6.07
N ARG A 775 11.63 24.71 5.03
CA ARG A 775 12.47 25.81 4.53
C ARG A 775 11.78 27.16 4.67
N GLY A 776 12.05 27.83 5.79
CA GLY A 776 11.92 29.28 5.87
C GLY A 776 13.10 29.96 5.16
N ALA A 777 12.78 30.90 4.27
CA ALA A 777 13.65 31.90 3.61
C ALA A 777 14.35 31.51 2.27
N PRO A 778 14.59 32.50 1.37
CA PRO A 778 14.53 32.34 -0.08
C PRO A 778 15.90 32.03 -0.69
N GLY A 779 15.99 30.98 -1.51
CA GLY A 779 17.22 30.61 -2.21
C GLY A 779 16.93 29.64 -3.35
N LYS A 780 17.26 30.08 -4.57
CA LYS A 780 17.14 29.45 -5.90
C LYS A 780 16.76 27.95 -5.93
N MET A 781 15.58 27.70 -6.50
CA MET A 781 15.08 26.39 -6.91
C MET A 781 16.01 25.73 -7.95
N VAL A 782 16.19 24.42 -7.82
CA VAL A 782 16.64 23.56 -8.92
C VAL A 782 15.38 23.18 -9.69
N ASP A 783 15.20 23.80 -10.86
CA ASP A 783 14.06 23.64 -11.77
C ASP A 783 13.83 22.17 -12.16
N SER A 784 12.69 21.59 -11.78
CA SER A 784 12.23 20.27 -12.25
C SER A 784 10.80 20.43 -12.76
N ARG A 785 10.52 20.28 -14.07
CA ARG A 785 9.22 20.62 -14.68
C ARG A 785 8.54 19.42 -15.39
N ALA A 786 7.41 18.91 -14.91
CA ALA A 786 6.45 18.04 -15.61
C ALA A 786 5.09 17.88 -14.90
N GLY A 787 4.17 18.74 -15.30
CA GLY A 787 2.94 18.31 -15.97
C GLY A 787 3.15 18.45 -17.48
N THR A 788 2.44 17.67 -18.30
CA THR A 788 2.57 17.82 -19.77
C THR A 788 1.48 18.74 -20.34
N THR A 789 0.24 18.68 -19.86
CA THR A 789 -0.89 19.41 -20.47
C THR A 789 -2.00 19.71 -19.48
N ILE A 790 -2.74 20.79 -19.75
CA ILE A 790 -3.94 21.20 -19.04
C ILE A 790 -5.11 21.15 -20.00
N ARG A 791 -6.23 20.53 -19.61
CA ARG A 791 -7.51 20.70 -20.29
C ARG A 791 -8.22 21.89 -19.65
N LEU A 792 -8.60 22.87 -20.47
CA LEU A 792 -9.14 24.16 -20.04
C LEU A 792 -10.58 24.31 -20.54
N PRO A 793 -11.59 23.95 -19.71
CA PRO A 793 -12.98 24.23 -19.99
C PRO A 793 -13.23 25.74 -20.11
N ILE A 794 -13.76 26.18 -21.24
CA ILE A 794 -14.21 27.55 -21.51
C ILE A 794 -15.62 27.56 -22.09
N GLY A 795 -16.35 28.63 -21.87
CA GLY A 795 -17.64 28.89 -22.48
C GLY A 795 -17.56 29.92 -23.60
N TYR A 796 -18.56 29.90 -24.49
CA TYR A 796 -18.67 30.88 -25.58
C TYR A 796 -18.70 32.33 -25.06
N PHE A 797 -19.21 32.56 -23.85
CA PHE A 797 -19.23 33.86 -23.20
C PHE A 797 -17.83 34.37 -22.83
N ASN A 798 -16.84 33.50 -22.60
CA ASN A 798 -15.46 33.92 -22.33
C ASN A 798 -14.76 34.51 -23.57
N LEU A 799 -15.32 34.37 -24.77
CA LEU A 799 -14.80 34.97 -25.99
C LEU A 799 -15.13 36.48 -26.09
N GLY A 800 -15.97 36.96 -25.18
CA GLY A 800 -16.36 38.36 -25.03
C GLY A 800 -17.74 38.68 -25.60
N PRO A 801 -18.18 39.95 -25.46
CA PRO A 801 -19.56 40.34 -25.72
C PRO A 801 -20.07 40.06 -27.13
N ALA A 802 -19.18 40.11 -28.13
CA ALA A 802 -19.53 39.87 -29.54
C ALA A 802 -20.08 38.45 -29.80
N TYR A 803 -19.79 37.49 -28.91
CA TYR A 803 -20.24 36.11 -29.02
C TYR A 803 -21.45 35.80 -28.13
N CYS A 804 -21.94 36.78 -27.36
CA CYS A 804 -23.10 36.61 -26.48
C CYS A 804 -24.42 37.06 -27.12
N SER A 805 -24.38 37.75 -28.27
CA SER A 805 -25.58 38.33 -28.89
C SER A 805 -26.60 37.26 -29.29
N GLY A 806 -27.87 37.48 -28.93
CA GLY A 806 -28.96 36.53 -29.19
C GLY A 806 -28.96 35.29 -28.28
N THR A 807 -28.15 35.28 -27.23
CA THR A 807 -28.07 34.19 -26.25
C THR A 807 -28.53 34.64 -24.85
N PRO A 808 -28.72 33.74 -23.87
CA PRO A 808 -29.05 34.14 -22.51
C PRO A 808 -28.01 35.03 -21.80
N PHE A 809 -26.77 35.07 -22.30
CA PHE A 809 -25.71 35.97 -21.80
C PHE A 809 -25.74 37.36 -22.43
N ASP A 810 -26.63 37.63 -23.41
CA ASP A 810 -26.73 38.92 -24.08
C ASP A 810 -27.06 40.08 -23.12
N GLY A 811 -26.60 41.28 -23.45
CA GLY A 811 -26.79 42.48 -22.65
C GLY A 811 -25.77 42.64 -21.51
N GLN A 812 -26.25 42.85 -20.29
CA GLN A 812 -25.39 43.18 -19.14
C GLN A 812 -24.44 42.05 -18.71
N PRO A 813 -24.81 40.74 -18.71
CA PRO A 813 -23.91 39.63 -18.39
C PRO A 813 -22.69 39.54 -19.30
N ALA A 814 -22.87 39.73 -20.61
CA ALA A 814 -21.80 39.71 -21.59
C ALA A 814 -20.63 40.66 -21.24
N LEU A 815 -20.93 41.83 -20.66
CA LEU A 815 -19.94 42.85 -20.31
C LEU A 815 -19.01 42.44 -19.15
N VAL A 816 -19.39 41.43 -18.35
CA VAL A 816 -18.54 40.84 -17.31
C VAL A 816 -17.35 40.10 -17.94
N TYR A 817 -17.53 39.53 -19.13
CA TYR A 817 -16.53 38.70 -19.80
C TYR A 817 -15.70 39.46 -20.84
N ALA A 818 -15.72 40.79 -20.83
CA ALA A 818 -15.04 41.63 -21.83
C ALA A 818 -13.53 41.32 -21.96
N ASP A 819 -12.85 41.04 -20.83
CA ASP A 819 -11.41 40.76 -20.80
C ASP A 819 -11.07 39.26 -20.67
N ALA A 820 -12.08 38.39 -20.59
CA ALA A 820 -11.89 36.96 -20.35
C ALA A 820 -10.96 36.30 -21.38
N TRP A 821 -11.13 36.59 -22.67
CA TRP A 821 -10.27 36.04 -23.72
C TRP A 821 -8.83 36.55 -23.65
N ALA A 822 -8.61 37.80 -23.22
CA ALA A 822 -7.26 38.33 -23.03
C ALA A 822 -6.55 37.62 -21.87
N ILE A 823 -7.28 37.34 -20.79
CA ILE A 823 -6.79 36.56 -19.65
C ILE A 823 -6.49 35.12 -20.07
N ILE A 824 -7.37 34.47 -20.83
CA ILE A 824 -7.12 33.12 -21.38
C ILE A 824 -5.85 33.08 -22.25
N LYS A 825 -5.65 34.04 -23.15
CA LYS A 825 -4.42 34.11 -23.97
C LYS A 825 -3.17 34.28 -23.10
N THR A 826 -3.26 35.09 -22.05
CA THR A 826 -2.16 35.28 -21.09
C THR A 826 -1.87 33.99 -20.33
N PHE A 827 -2.92 33.28 -19.93
CA PHE A 827 -2.84 31.98 -19.27
C PHE A 827 -2.16 30.93 -20.17
N VAL A 828 -2.59 30.81 -21.44
CA VAL A 828 -1.98 29.89 -22.42
C VAL A 828 -0.50 30.24 -22.64
N SER A 829 -0.16 31.53 -22.78
CA SER A 829 1.25 31.96 -22.87
C SER A 829 2.06 31.56 -21.63
N LYS A 830 1.49 31.71 -20.43
CA LYS A 830 2.13 31.29 -19.17
C LYS A 830 2.36 29.78 -19.16
N THR A 831 1.38 28.96 -19.51
CA THR A 831 1.54 27.48 -19.58
C THR A 831 2.65 27.08 -20.55
N GLN A 832 2.71 27.72 -21.72
CA GLN A 832 3.71 27.46 -22.74
C GLN A 832 5.13 27.77 -22.25
N SER A 833 5.30 28.82 -21.46
CA SER A 833 6.61 29.18 -20.85
C SER A 833 7.13 28.10 -19.89
N HIS A 834 6.23 27.30 -19.32
CA HIS A 834 6.53 26.16 -18.46
C HIS A 834 6.64 24.83 -19.22
N GLY A 835 6.39 24.81 -20.54
CA GLY A 835 6.45 23.61 -21.37
C GLY A 835 5.20 22.73 -21.24
N ILE A 836 4.12 23.33 -20.71
CA ILE A 836 2.80 22.73 -20.55
C ILE A 836 1.95 23.18 -21.74
N GLY A 837 1.27 22.22 -22.39
CA GLY A 837 0.32 22.52 -23.45
C GLY A 837 -1.09 22.74 -22.91
N VAL A 838 -1.97 23.37 -23.69
CA VAL A 838 -3.39 23.57 -23.33
C VAL A 838 -4.29 22.92 -24.37
N LEU A 839 -5.14 22.00 -23.93
CA LEU A 839 -6.30 21.54 -24.68
C LEU A 839 -7.44 22.50 -24.34
N ILE A 840 -7.89 23.28 -25.32
CA ILE A 840 -9.00 24.20 -25.12
C ILE A 840 -10.28 23.42 -25.35
N ASP A 841 -11.11 23.33 -24.31
CA ASP A 841 -12.39 22.65 -24.37
C ASP A 841 -13.52 23.68 -24.39
N LEU A 842 -14.28 23.72 -25.49
CA LEU A 842 -15.51 24.53 -25.54
C LEU A 842 -16.62 23.80 -24.77
N HIS A 843 -16.54 23.93 -23.45
CA HIS A 843 -17.36 23.20 -22.49
C HIS A 843 -18.82 23.71 -22.46
N ALA A 844 -19.01 25.02 -22.61
CA ALA A 844 -20.32 25.65 -22.64
C ALA A 844 -20.60 26.29 -24.01
N LEU A 845 -21.52 25.70 -24.75
CA LEU A 845 -21.98 26.16 -26.07
C LEU A 845 -23.32 26.91 -25.97
N PRO A 846 -23.63 27.83 -26.90
CA PRO A 846 -24.97 28.38 -27.06
C PRO A 846 -26.04 27.28 -27.11
N GLY A 847 -26.99 27.31 -26.17
CA GLY A 847 -28.05 26.31 -26.05
C GLY A 847 -27.66 24.99 -25.35
N GLY A 848 -26.38 24.77 -25.03
CA GLY A 848 -25.88 23.57 -24.35
C GLY A 848 -25.85 22.32 -25.23
N ALA A 849 -24.70 21.64 -25.29
CA ALA A 849 -24.59 20.33 -25.94
C ALA A 849 -25.26 19.22 -25.11
N ASN A 850 -25.46 19.49 -23.82
CA ASN A 850 -26.22 18.69 -22.86
C ASN A 850 -27.10 19.58 -21.95
N GLY A 851 -27.91 18.96 -21.10
CA GLY A 851 -28.82 19.63 -20.15
C GLY A 851 -28.26 19.81 -18.74
N SER A 852 -26.94 19.67 -18.55
CA SER A 852 -26.31 19.76 -17.23
C SER A 852 -25.90 21.22 -16.94
N ALA A 853 -25.88 21.60 -15.66
CA ALA A 853 -25.54 22.96 -15.24
C ALA A 853 -24.12 23.42 -15.66
N HIS A 854 -23.19 22.47 -15.85
CA HIS A 854 -21.85 22.74 -16.37
C HIS A 854 -21.84 23.23 -17.83
N SER A 855 -22.96 23.14 -18.57
CA SER A 855 -23.12 23.78 -19.89
C SER A 855 -23.30 25.31 -19.78
N GLY A 856 -23.15 25.88 -18.57
CA GLY A 856 -23.15 27.32 -18.29
C GLY A 856 -24.53 27.96 -18.21
N THR A 857 -25.61 27.24 -18.56
CA THR A 857 -26.99 27.73 -18.47
C THR A 857 -27.87 26.77 -17.67
N PRO A 858 -28.95 27.25 -17.03
CA PRO A 858 -29.85 26.42 -16.22
C PRO A 858 -30.76 25.49 -17.05
N SER A 859 -30.48 25.30 -18.34
CA SER A 859 -31.32 24.52 -19.24
C SER A 859 -31.20 23.02 -18.95
N SER A 860 -32.33 22.35 -18.77
CA SER A 860 -32.40 20.88 -18.71
C SER A 860 -32.44 20.22 -20.10
N GLN A 861 -32.36 21.02 -21.17
CA GLN A 861 -32.44 20.57 -22.56
C GLN A 861 -31.16 20.92 -23.32
N ALA A 862 -30.72 20.02 -24.19
CA ALA A 862 -29.58 20.18 -25.10
C ALA A 862 -29.98 20.95 -26.37
N ALA A 863 -30.32 22.23 -26.21
CA ALA A 863 -30.89 23.06 -27.27
C ALA A 863 -29.89 23.50 -28.36
N LEU A 864 -28.62 23.11 -28.26
CA LEU A 864 -27.63 23.31 -29.33
C LEU A 864 -28.09 22.62 -30.63
N TRP A 865 -28.47 21.35 -30.55
CA TRP A 865 -28.69 20.48 -31.70
C TRP A 865 -29.96 20.81 -32.49
N ASP A 866 -30.96 21.37 -31.81
CA ASP A 866 -32.26 21.72 -32.42
C ASP A 866 -32.30 23.14 -33.00
N ASN A 867 -31.24 23.94 -32.81
CA ASN A 867 -31.23 25.35 -33.21
C ASN A 867 -30.05 25.68 -34.16
N PRO A 868 -30.31 25.89 -35.46
CA PRO A 868 -29.29 26.24 -36.44
C PRO A 868 -28.49 27.51 -36.10
N ALA A 869 -29.10 28.49 -35.42
CA ALA A 869 -28.40 29.71 -35.02
C ALA A 869 -27.37 29.43 -33.91
N ASN A 870 -27.69 28.51 -32.99
CA ASN A 870 -26.75 28.06 -31.95
C ASN A 870 -25.57 27.31 -32.58
N LEU A 871 -25.82 26.40 -33.53
CA LEU A 871 -24.77 25.68 -34.26
C LEU A 871 -23.85 26.63 -35.05
N ALA A 872 -24.42 27.64 -35.72
CA ALA A 872 -23.66 28.63 -36.48
C ALA A 872 -22.81 29.53 -35.57
N LEU A 873 -23.36 29.96 -34.42
CA LEU A 873 -22.61 30.74 -33.44
C LEU A 873 -21.48 29.91 -32.81
N SER A 874 -21.74 28.66 -32.44
CA SER A 874 -20.74 27.72 -31.93
C SER A 874 -19.59 27.51 -32.92
N GLN A 875 -19.91 27.31 -34.22
CA GLN A 875 -18.89 27.19 -35.26
C GLN A 875 -18.03 28.46 -35.35
N LYS A 876 -18.65 29.65 -35.27
CA LYS A 876 -17.91 30.92 -35.26
C LYS A 876 -16.99 31.04 -34.03
N CYS A 877 -17.46 30.63 -32.86
CA CYS A 877 -16.65 30.57 -31.64
C CYS A 877 -15.43 29.65 -31.80
N LEU A 878 -15.63 28.44 -32.33
CA LEU A 878 -14.57 27.45 -32.55
C LEU A 878 -13.53 27.93 -33.57
N MET A 879 -13.96 28.57 -34.66
CA MET A 879 -13.04 29.18 -35.63
C MET A 879 -12.19 30.28 -34.98
N PHE A 880 -12.79 31.13 -34.14
CA PHE A 880 -12.07 32.18 -33.43
C PHE A 880 -11.05 31.61 -32.43
N ILE A 881 -11.42 30.57 -31.68
CA ILE A 881 -10.51 29.88 -30.76
C ILE A 881 -9.34 29.26 -31.53
N ALA A 882 -9.61 28.63 -32.69
CA ALA A 882 -8.59 27.97 -33.51
C ALA A 882 -7.55 28.93 -34.11
N GLU A 883 -7.75 30.26 -34.06
CA GLU A 883 -6.72 31.24 -34.41
C GLU A 883 -5.55 31.26 -33.40
N LEU A 884 -5.79 30.83 -32.15
CA LEU A 884 -4.76 30.72 -31.12
C LEU A 884 -3.88 29.49 -31.36
N LYS A 885 -2.68 29.70 -31.91
CA LYS A 885 -1.77 28.60 -32.30
C LYS A 885 -0.76 28.23 -31.23
N ASP A 886 -0.21 29.22 -30.53
CA ASP A 886 0.90 29.01 -29.60
C ASP A 886 0.42 28.41 -28.27
N GLY A 887 1.07 27.33 -27.83
CA GLY A 887 0.75 26.66 -26.57
C GLY A 887 -0.48 25.73 -26.62
N VAL A 888 -1.24 25.72 -27.72
CA VAL A 888 -2.46 24.93 -27.88
C VAL A 888 -2.16 23.55 -28.47
N VAL A 889 -2.51 22.49 -27.73
CA VAL A 889 -2.32 21.09 -28.15
C VAL A 889 -3.51 20.56 -28.96
N GLY A 890 -4.69 21.12 -28.74
CA GLY A 890 -5.91 20.72 -29.42
C GLY A 890 -7.09 21.61 -29.06
N LEU A 891 -8.18 21.40 -29.80
CA LEU A 891 -9.47 22.07 -29.61
C LEU A 891 -10.58 21.02 -29.53
N GLU A 892 -11.29 20.97 -28.41
CA GLU A 892 -12.48 20.16 -28.25
C GLU A 892 -13.72 20.93 -28.71
N LEU A 893 -14.47 20.35 -29.64
CA LEU A 893 -15.58 21.04 -30.29
C LEU A 893 -16.77 21.26 -29.35
N CYS A 894 -17.01 20.30 -28.46
CA CYS A 894 -18.01 20.39 -27.41
C CYS A 894 -17.78 19.32 -26.33
N ASN A 895 -18.05 19.67 -25.08
CA ASN A 895 -18.02 18.73 -23.96
C ASN A 895 -19.32 17.92 -23.82
N GLU A 896 -19.19 16.63 -23.47
CA GLU A 896 -20.29 15.73 -23.05
C GLU A 896 -21.59 15.85 -23.86
N ALA A 897 -21.51 15.79 -25.20
CA ALA A 897 -22.68 15.82 -26.07
C ALA A 897 -23.71 14.74 -25.71
N VAL A 898 -25.00 15.05 -25.85
CA VAL A 898 -26.06 14.02 -25.67
C VAL A 898 -25.93 12.91 -26.71
N THR A 899 -26.19 11.67 -26.28
CA THR A 899 -26.07 10.49 -27.11
C THR A 899 -26.94 10.56 -28.36
N ASN A 900 -26.34 10.30 -29.52
CA ASN A 900 -27.01 10.26 -30.83
C ASN A 900 -27.76 11.55 -31.21
N ALA A 901 -27.20 12.72 -30.88
CA ALA A 901 -27.75 14.00 -31.30
C ALA A 901 -27.94 14.09 -32.85
N PRO A 902 -29.14 14.47 -33.35
CA PRO A 902 -29.39 14.59 -34.78
C PRO A 902 -28.45 15.60 -35.45
N GLY A 903 -27.80 15.20 -36.55
CA GLY A 903 -26.92 16.09 -37.33
C GLY A 903 -25.56 16.40 -36.69
N MET A 904 -25.25 15.81 -35.52
CA MET A 904 -24.02 16.07 -34.75
C MET A 904 -22.73 15.87 -35.57
N TYR A 905 -22.53 14.69 -36.15
CA TYR A 905 -21.33 14.41 -36.96
C TYR A 905 -21.24 15.30 -38.20
N GLY A 906 -22.36 15.61 -38.85
CA GLY A 906 -22.38 16.53 -40.00
C GLY A 906 -22.01 17.97 -39.60
N TRP A 907 -22.34 18.38 -38.38
CA TRP A 907 -21.86 19.65 -37.83
C TRP A 907 -20.36 19.60 -37.52
N TYR A 908 -19.84 18.51 -36.93
CA TYR A 908 -18.40 18.33 -36.72
C TYR A 908 -17.62 18.43 -38.05
N ASP A 909 -18.07 17.77 -39.11
CA ASP A 909 -17.45 17.85 -40.44
C ASP A 909 -17.37 19.29 -40.94
N SER A 910 -18.44 20.07 -40.73
CA SER A 910 -18.50 21.48 -41.15
C SER A 910 -17.51 22.36 -40.39
N VAL A 911 -17.32 22.11 -39.09
CA VAL A 911 -16.37 22.85 -38.25
C VAL A 911 -14.94 22.45 -38.58
N ILE A 912 -14.66 21.14 -38.68
CA ILE A 912 -13.34 20.60 -39.03
C ILE A 912 -12.90 21.15 -40.40
N THR A 913 -13.80 21.14 -41.38
CA THR A 913 -13.53 21.71 -42.71
C THR A 913 -13.21 23.20 -42.62
N ALA A 914 -13.96 23.97 -41.83
CA ALA A 914 -13.74 25.41 -41.69
C ALA A 914 -12.40 25.73 -40.99
N VAL A 915 -12.06 25.00 -39.92
CA VAL A 915 -10.78 25.14 -39.21
C VAL A 915 -9.60 24.71 -40.09
N GLY A 916 -9.75 23.63 -40.85
CA GLY A 916 -8.71 23.10 -41.73
C GLY A 916 -8.27 24.04 -42.84
N GLN A 917 -9.09 25.03 -43.21
CA GLN A 917 -8.72 26.04 -44.20
C GLN A 917 -7.57 26.95 -43.75
N PHE A 918 -7.39 27.17 -42.44
CA PHE A 918 -6.38 28.11 -41.91
C PHE A 918 -5.48 27.53 -40.81
N ASN A 919 -5.90 26.43 -40.17
CA ASN A 919 -5.12 25.72 -39.16
C ASN A 919 -5.21 24.19 -39.34
N PRO A 920 -4.70 23.65 -40.46
CA PRO A 920 -4.82 22.23 -40.80
C PRO A 920 -4.11 21.29 -39.81
N SER A 921 -3.08 21.75 -39.10
CA SER A 921 -2.31 20.88 -38.21
C SER A 921 -2.87 20.77 -36.80
N LEU A 922 -3.96 21.48 -36.47
CA LEU A 922 -4.56 21.51 -35.13
C LEU A 922 -5.34 20.22 -34.85
N PRO A 923 -5.01 19.46 -33.80
CA PRO A 923 -5.81 18.33 -33.37
C PRO A 923 -7.19 18.78 -32.90
N ILE A 924 -8.24 18.13 -33.42
CA ILE A 924 -9.63 18.39 -33.08
C ILE A 924 -10.17 17.23 -32.25
N TYR A 925 -10.73 17.56 -31.09
CA TYR A 925 -11.28 16.59 -30.16
C TYR A 925 -12.81 16.62 -30.28
N ILE A 926 -13.41 15.44 -30.38
CA ILE A 926 -14.85 15.24 -30.41
C ILE A 926 -15.27 14.35 -29.24
N PRO A 927 -16.39 14.63 -28.56
CA PRO A 927 -16.86 13.76 -27.48
C PRO A 927 -17.39 12.44 -28.08
N ASP A 928 -17.25 11.36 -27.32
CA ASP A 928 -17.83 10.06 -27.65
C ASP A 928 -19.37 10.03 -27.55
N ALA A 929 -19.97 11.09 -27.02
CA ALA A 929 -21.39 11.23 -26.74
C ALA A 929 -21.96 10.05 -25.93
N TRP A 930 -21.17 9.52 -24.99
CA TRP A 930 -21.46 8.34 -24.17
C TRP A 930 -21.61 7.04 -24.98
N ASN A 931 -21.07 7.00 -26.21
CA ASN A 931 -21.12 5.88 -27.13
C ASN A 931 -19.83 5.77 -27.95
N LEU A 932 -18.75 5.36 -27.30
CA LEU A 932 -17.42 5.20 -27.89
C LEU A 932 -17.40 4.42 -29.22
N PRO A 933 -18.12 3.28 -29.40
CA PRO A 933 -18.16 2.60 -30.69
C PRO A 933 -18.66 3.47 -31.87
N SER A 934 -19.56 4.42 -31.61
CA SER A 934 -20.04 5.33 -32.66
C SER A 934 -18.99 6.39 -33.03
N GLY A 935 -18.25 6.89 -32.04
CA GLY A 935 -17.08 7.74 -32.26
C GLY A 935 -16.00 7.03 -33.08
N ILE A 936 -15.67 5.77 -32.72
CA ILE A 936 -14.73 4.92 -33.46
C ILE A 936 -15.20 4.71 -34.89
N SER A 937 -16.48 4.36 -35.09
CA SER A 937 -17.03 4.19 -36.43
C SER A 937 -16.99 5.48 -37.25
N TYR A 938 -17.15 6.65 -36.62
CA TYR A 938 -17.02 7.93 -37.29
C TYR A 938 -15.57 8.15 -37.75
N THR A 939 -14.58 8.00 -36.88
CA THR A 939 -13.16 8.17 -37.23
C THR A 939 -12.65 7.12 -38.21
N ASP A 940 -13.15 5.88 -38.16
CA ASP A 940 -12.85 4.82 -39.12
C ASP A 940 -13.47 5.12 -40.50
N SER A 941 -14.70 5.64 -40.53
CA SER A 941 -15.41 5.97 -41.78
C SER A 941 -14.86 7.21 -42.47
N GLU A 942 -14.42 8.21 -41.69
CA GLU A 942 -13.60 9.35 -42.10
C GLU A 942 -12.13 8.92 -42.38
N GLY A 943 -11.74 7.73 -41.91
CA GLY A 943 -10.35 7.29 -41.72
C GLY A 943 -9.68 6.65 -42.92
N SER A 944 -10.36 6.49 -44.06
CA SER A 944 -9.63 6.14 -45.28
C SER A 944 -8.71 7.31 -45.65
N LEU A 945 -7.50 7.04 -46.16
CA LEU A 945 -6.57 8.00 -46.81
C LEU A 945 -7.21 8.83 -47.98
N LYS A 946 -8.54 8.80 -48.13
CA LYS A 946 -9.41 9.36 -49.16
C LYS A 946 -9.97 10.73 -48.82
N THR A 947 -10.23 11.05 -47.56
CA THR A 947 -10.66 12.41 -47.17
C THR A 947 -9.42 13.23 -46.86
N GLY A 948 -9.21 14.29 -47.64
CA GLY A 948 -8.21 15.32 -47.33
C GLY A 948 -8.58 16.15 -46.11
N SER A 949 -9.19 15.55 -45.08
CA SER A 949 -9.43 16.20 -43.79
C SER A 949 -8.06 16.55 -43.22
N ALA A 950 -7.78 17.85 -43.20
CA ALA A 950 -6.45 18.35 -42.93
C ALA A 950 -6.09 18.15 -41.45
N ASN A 951 -7.10 18.18 -40.57
CA ASN A 951 -6.95 18.10 -39.12
C ASN A 951 -6.98 16.67 -38.59
N PRO A 952 -6.09 16.32 -37.65
CA PRO A 952 -6.25 15.15 -36.80
C PRO A 952 -7.57 15.19 -36.01
N VAL A 953 -8.27 14.07 -35.93
CA VAL A 953 -9.48 13.92 -35.11
C VAL A 953 -9.24 12.91 -33.99
N ILE A 954 -9.54 13.29 -32.76
CA ILE A 954 -9.36 12.49 -31.54
C ILE A 954 -10.72 12.36 -30.86
N ILE A 955 -11.03 11.16 -30.36
CA ILE A 955 -12.26 10.90 -29.62
C ILE A 955 -11.99 11.07 -28.13
N ASP A 956 -12.77 11.91 -27.47
CA ASP A 956 -12.77 12.08 -26.02
C ASP A 956 -13.83 11.22 -25.34
N THR A 957 -13.42 10.38 -24.39
CA THR A 957 -14.31 9.56 -23.56
C THR A 957 -14.11 9.86 -22.07
N HIS A 958 -15.22 9.98 -21.34
CA HIS A 958 -15.20 10.25 -19.91
C HIS A 958 -15.46 8.97 -19.12
N LYS A 959 -14.64 8.69 -18.11
CA LYS A 959 -14.67 7.44 -17.33
C LYS A 959 -14.91 7.71 -15.85
N TYR A 960 -16.15 7.52 -15.43
CA TYR A 960 -16.60 7.63 -14.04
C TYR A 960 -17.20 6.32 -13.52
N TYR A 961 -17.05 6.07 -12.22
CA TYR A 961 -17.45 4.82 -11.55
C TYR A 961 -18.34 5.09 -10.33
N CYS A 962 -19.09 6.20 -10.37
CA CYS A 962 -19.95 6.64 -9.27
C CYS A 962 -21.38 7.01 -9.68
N PHE A 963 -21.67 7.15 -10.99
CA PHE A 963 -22.97 7.62 -11.45
C PHE A 963 -23.94 6.50 -11.84
N SER A 964 -23.43 5.39 -12.39
CA SER A 964 -24.29 4.32 -12.93
C SER A 964 -24.79 3.37 -11.83
N GLU A 965 -26.02 2.86 -11.98
CA GLU A 965 -26.58 1.84 -11.07
C GLU A 965 -25.71 0.57 -11.01
N ARG A 966 -25.03 0.25 -12.11
CA ARG A 966 -24.08 -0.88 -12.17
C ARG A 966 -22.92 -0.67 -11.20
N ASP A 967 -22.35 0.53 -11.14
CA ASP A 967 -21.20 0.81 -10.28
C ASP A 967 -21.59 0.79 -8.80
N LYS A 968 -22.77 1.35 -8.47
CA LYS A 968 -23.33 1.37 -7.10
C LYS A 968 -23.48 -0.02 -6.49
N GLN A 969 -23.73 -1.03 -7.31
CA GLN A 969 -23.91 -2.43 -6.90
C GLN A 969 -22.60 -3.22 -6.82
N GLN A 970 -21.48 -2.67 -7.30
CA GLN A 970 -20.19 -3.35 -7.32
C GLN A 970 -19.31 -2.93 -6.13
N SER A 971 -18.56 -3.89 -5.59
CA SER A 971 -17.51 -3.57 -4.60
C SER A 971 -16.33 -2.87 -5.29
N PRO A 972 -15.53 -2.05 -4.55
CA PRO A 972 -14.33 -1.42 -5.08
C PRO A 972 -13.37 -2.40 -5.77
N GLN A 973 -13.20 -3.61 -5.23
CA GLN A 973 -12.36 -4.66 -5.84
C GLN A 973 -12.91 -5.14 -7.19
N GLN A 974 -14.24 -5.27 -7.32
CA GLN A 974 -14.87 -5.64 -8.60
C GLN A 974 -14.69 -4.54 -9.65
N ILE A 975 -14.80 -3.27 -9.24
CA ILE A 975 -14.55 -2.12 -10.10
C ILE A 975 -13.07 -2.10 -10.53
N ILE A 976 -12.13 -2.30 -9.60
CA ILE A 976 -10.68 -2.40 -9.89
C ILE A 976 -10.39 -3.51 -10.91
N ALA A 977 -11.01 -4.69 -10.75
CA ALA A 977 -10.85 -5.79 -11.70
C ALA A 977 -11.43 -5.48 -13.09
N ARG A 978 -12.47 -4.64 -13.18
CA ARG A 978 -13.10 -4.24 -14.45
C ARG A 978 -12.21 -3.28 -15.24
N ILE A 979 -11.49 -2.38 -14.57
CA ILE A 979 -10.63 -1.37 -15.22
C ILE A 979 -9.66 -2.00 -16.22
N ALA A 980 -9.10 -3.18 -15.91
CA ALA A 980 -8.17 -3.87 -16.80
C ALA A 980 -8.76 -4.19 -18.21
N LYS A 981 -10.08 -4.15 -18.36
CA LYS A 981 -10.82 -4.43 -19.61
C LYS A 981 -11.43 -3.18 -20.25
N GLU A 982 -11.35 -2.01 -19.62
CA GLU A 982 -11.90 -0.77 -20.18
C GLU A 982 -11.15 -0.37 -21.46
N LEU A 983 -11.80 0.32 -22.40
CA LEU A 983 -11.23 0.62 -23.73
C LEU A 983 -10.92 -0.65 -24.54
N GLY A 984 -11.69 -1.72 -24.33
CA GLY A 984 -11.66 -2.92 -25.17
C GLY A 984 -12.39 -2.71 -26.50
N GLU A 985 -13.21 -1.68 -26.60
CA GLU A 985 -13.90 -1.26 -27.82
C GLU A 985 -12.92 -0.85 -28.93
N LEU A 986 -11.66 -0.56 -28.59
CA LEU A 986 -10.59 -0.27 -29.55
C LEU A 986 -9.97 -1.52 -30.16
N ASP A 987 -10.21 -2.71 -29.60
CA ASP A 987 -9.59 -3.95 -30.08
C ASP A 987 -9.95 -4.19 -31.56
N GLY A 988 -8.95 -4.15 -32.44
CA GLY A 988 -9.11 -4.32 -33.88
C GLY A 988 -9.33 -3.02 -34.66
N HIS A 989 -9.41 -1.87 -33.97
CA HIS A 989 -9.51 -0.54 -34.55
C HIS A 989 -8.21 0.27 -34.40
N ASP A 990 -7.36 -0.08 -33.43
CA ASP A 990 -6.04 0.51 -33.22
C ASP A 990 -4.91 -0.28 -33.92
N GLY A 991 -3.86 0.43 -34.34
CA GLY A 991 -2.60 -0.19 -34.79
C GLY A 991 -2.42 -0.47 -36.30
N SER A 992 -3.48 -0.42 -37.13
CA SER A 992 -3.37 -0.51 -38.59
C SER A 992 -4.10 0.63 -39.31
N VAL A 993 -3.36 1.69 -39.62
CA VAL A 993 -3.86 2.90 -40.28
C VAL A 993 -4.19 2.64 -41.74
N VAL A 994 -3.40 1.80 -42.42
CA VAL A 994 -3.65 1.44 -43.81
C VAL A 994 -4.97 0.69 -43.98
N ASP A 995 -5.33 -0.18 -43.04
CA ASP A 995 -6.53 -1.02 -43.15
C ASP A 995 -7.81 -0.32 -42.67
N HIS A 996 -7.76 0.36 -41.52
CA HIS A 996 -8.96 0.87 -40.84
C HIS A 996 -8.93 2.39 -40.58
N GLY A 997 -7.83 3.06 -40.90
CA GLY A 997 -7.65 4.49 -40.60
C GLY A 997 -6.99 4.74 -39.25
N ALA A 998 -6.79 6.02 -38.93
CA ALA A 998 -6.20 6.41 -37.65
C ALA A 998 -7.31 6.75 -36.65
N THR A 999 -7.53 5.83 -35.71
CA THR A 999 -8.46 6.01 -34.61
C THR A 999 -7.67 6.19 -33.31
N GLN A 1000 -7.96 7.29 -32.59
CA GLN A 1000 -7.27 7.62 -31.35
C GLN A 1000 -8.28 8.08 -30.31
N VAL A 1001 -8.14 7.55 -29.09
CA VAL A 1001 -9.00 7.87 -27.95
C VAL A 1001 -8.19 8.47 -26.81
N VAL A 1002 -8.73 9.53 -26.22
CA VAL A 1002 -8.29 10.15 -24.96
C VAL A 1002 -9.30 9.87 -23.86
N VAL A 1003 -8.81 9.76 -22.62
CA VAL A 1003 -9.66 9.85 -21.43
C VAL A 1003 -9.63 11.30 -20.92
N GLY A 1004 -10.52 12.16 -21.41
CA GLY A 1004 -10.56 13.60 -21.10
C GLY A 1004 -11.08 13.93 -19.72
N GLU A 1005 -11.82 13.01 -19.10
CA GLU A 1005 -12.22 13.13 -17.70
C GLU A 1005 -12.23 11.76 -17.02
N TYR A 1006 -11.53 11.66 -15.88
CA TYR A 1006 -11.65 10.55 -14.93
C TYR A 1006 -11.38 11.04 -13.50
N SER A 1007 -11.90 10.34 -12.50
CA SER A 1007 -11.66 10.67 -11.09
C SER A 1007 -11.38 9.43 -10.25
N CYS A 1008 -11.03 9.62 -8.97
CA CYS A 1008 -10.89 8.53 -8.01
C CYS A 1008 -12.16 8.32 -7.17
N VAL A 1009 -13.31 8.83 -7.62
CA VAL A 1009 -14.55 8.75 -6.85
C VAL A 1009 -15.23 7.41 -7.10
N LEU A 1010 -15.63 6.77 -6.00
CA LEU A 1010 -16.47 5.58 -5.96
C LEU A 1010 -17.79 5.97 -5.30
N ASP A 1011 -18.89 5.34 -5.70
CA ASP A 1011 -20.17 5.64 -5.06
C ASP A 1011 -20.17 5.26 -3.57
N ASN A 1012 -20.97 5.99 -2.78
CA ASN A 1012 -21.11 5.74 -1.34
C ASN A 1012 -21.60 4.31 -1.05
N GLN A 1013 -22.51 3.77 -1.87
CA GLN A 1013 -22.99 2.40 -1.72
C GLN A 1013 -21.86 1.41 -1.94
N SER A 1014 -21.06 1.58 -3.00
CA SER A 1014 -19.87 0.76 -3.27
C SER A 1014 -18.86 0.81 -2.10
N ARG A 1015 -18.65 1.99 -1.50
CA ARG A 1015 -17.75 2.16 -0.34
C ARG A 1015 -18.25 1.52 0.95
N LEU A 1016 -19.56 1.41 1.12
CA LEU A 1016 -20.18 0.77 2.29
C LEU A 1016 -20.10 -0.76 2.22
N ILE A 1017 -19.86 -1.33 1.04
CA ILE A 1017 -19.65 -2.78 0.86
C ILE A 1017 -18.33 -3.25 1.49
N VAL A 1018 -17.34 -2.35 1.63
CA VAL A 1018 -16.01 -2.67 2.17
C VAL A 1018 -15.75 -2.00 3.51
N ASP A 1019 -14.89 -2.63 4.31
CA ASP A 1019 -14.50 -2.11 5.62
C ASP A 1019 -13.80 -0.74 5.51
N PRO A 1020 -14.12 0.22 6.41
CA PRO A 1020 -13.48 1.53 6.44
C PRO A 1020 -11.94 1.53 6.46
N SER A 1021 -11.29 0.56 7.09
CA SER A 1021 -9.83 0.46 7.18
C SER A 1021 -9.18 0.15 5.84
N GLN A 1022 -9.90 -0.46 4.90
CA GLN A 1022 -9.40 -0.83 3.58
C GLN A 1022 -9.61 0.28 2.54
N ARG A 1023 -10.47 1.25 2.83
CA ARG A 1023 -10.87 2.28 1.86
C ARG A 1023 -9.68 3.06 1.31
N ALA A 1024 -8.73 3.46 2.14
CA ALA A 1024 -7.55 4.19 1.69
C ALA A 1024 -6.67 3.35 0.73
N ARG A 1025 -6.45 2.07 1.04
CA ARG A 1025 -5.69 1.15 0.19
C ARG A 1025 -6.42 0.87 -1.12
N LEU A 1026 -7.72 0.61 -1.08
CA LEU A 1026 -8.54 0.33 -2.26
C LEU A 1026 -8.66 1.56 -3.16
N LEU A 1027 -8.76 2.75 -2.58
CA LEU A 1027 -8.73 4.02 -3.32
C LEU A 1027 -7.39 4.20 -4.05
N SER A 1028 -6.27 3.87 -3.38
CA SER A 1028 -4.93 3.88 -3.99
C SER A 1028 -4.82 2.87 -5.14
N GLN A 1029 -5.26 1.62 -4.92
CA GLN A 1029 -5.29 0.59 -5.96
C GLN A 1029 -6.20 0.96 -7.13
N PHE A 1030 -7.33 1.62 -6.88
CA PHE A 1030 -8.25 2.09 -7.89
C PHE A 1030 -7.62 3.19 -8.77
N GLY A 1031 -7.02 4.22 -8.17
CA GLY A 1031 -6.28 5.24 -8.92
C GLY A 1031 -5.12 4.66 -9.73
N GLN A 1032 -4.34 3.73 -9.14
CA GLN A 1032 -3.21 3.08 -9.80
C GLN A 1032 -3.65 2.15 -10.94
N ALA A 1033 -4.77 1.43 -10.78
CA ALA A 1033 -5.32 0.58 -11.85
C ALA A 1033 -5.80 1.43 -13.03
N GLN A 1034 -6.50 2.54 -12.76
CA GLN A 1034 -6.94 3.49 -13.78
C GLN A 1034 -5.75 4.03 -14.57
N ILE A 1035 -4.77 4.65 -13.88
CA ILE A 1035 -3.66 5.28 -14.57
C ILE A 1035 -2.80 4.27 -15.35
N LYS A 1036 -2.62 3.06 -14.83
CA LYS A 1036 -1.96 1.97 -15.56
C LYS A 1036 -2.70 1.62 -16.85
N ARG A 1037 -4.04 1.54 -16.82
CA ARG A 1037 -4.83 1.23 -18.01
C ARG A 1037 -4.82 2.39 -19.02
N TRP A 1038 -4.98 3.62 -18.57
CA TRP A 1038 -4.96 4.80 -19.43
C TRP A 1038 -3.62 4.94 -20.16
N GLN A 1039 -2.49 4.85 -19.44
CA GLN A 1039 -1.15 4.87 -20.04
C GLN A 1039 -0.89 3.74 -21.04
N GLN A 1040 -1.64 2.63 -20.95
CA GLN A 1040 -1.51 1.48 -21.85
C GLN A 1040 -2.39 1.58 -23.10
N ARG A 1041 -3.56 2.25 -23.02
CA ARG A 1041 -4.60 2.16 -24.06
C ARG A 1041 -5.14 3.48 -24.58
N SER A 1042 -5.00 4.58 -23.85
CA SER A 1042 -5.33 5.91 -24.36
C SER A 1042 -4.05 6.65 -24.78
N SER A 1043 -4.17 7.59 -25.71
CA SER A 1043 -3.04 8.49 -26.05
C SER A 1043 -2.75 9.49 -24.93
N GLU A 1044 -3.75 9.72 -24.09
CA GLU A 1044 -3.86 10.87 -23.21
C GLU A 1044 -4.80 10.55 -22.04
N CYS A 1045 -4.59 11.21 -20.90
CA CYS A 1045 -5.48 11.14 -19.75
C CYS A 1045 -5.48 12.45 -18.97
N TYR A 1046 -6.68 12.91 -18.59
CA TYR A 1046 -6.90 14.16 -17.87
C TYR A 1046 -7.72 13.92 -16.61
N PHE A 1047 -7.11 14.16 -15.44
CA PHE A 1047 -7.81 13.99 -14.17
C PHE A 1047 -8.84 15.11 -13.98
N TRP A 1048 -10.07 14.75 -13.62
CA TRP A 1048 -11.14 15.68 -13.26
C TRP A 1048 -11.23 15.76 -11.73
N THR A 1049 -10.75 16.83 -11.08
CA THR A 1049 -10.16 18.10 -11.56
C THR A 1049 -8.88 18.44 -10.76
N TYR A 1050 -8.21 19.56 -11.06
CA TYR A 1050 -6.98 19.98 -10.37
C TYR A 1050 -7.16 20.13 -8.85
N LYS A 1051 -8.05 21.05 -8.43
CA LYS A 1051 -8.41 21.34 -7.02
C LYS A 1051 -9.74 22.09 -6.95
N MET A 1052 -10.32 22.19 -5.75
CA MET A 1052 -11.46 23.06 -5.43
C MET A 1052 -10.96 24.42 -4.90
N ASP A 1053 -11.81 25.44 -4.88
CA ASP A 1053 -11.47 26.75 -4.32
C ASP A 1053 -11.27 26.72 -2.79
N TRP A 1054 -11.94 25.80 -2.08
CA TRP A 1054 -11.89 25.68 -0.62
C TRP A 1054 -11.07 24.48 -0.09
N MET A 1055 -10.58 23.58 -0.94
CA MET A 1055 -9.76 22.42 -0.53
C MET A 1055 -8.97 21.81 -1.71
N ASP A 1056 -8.05 20.87 -1.42
CA ASP A 1056 -7.29 20.10 -2.43
C ASP A 1056 -8.15 19.18 -3.36
N GLY A 1057 -9.49 19.32 -3.34
CA GLY A 1057 -10.46 18.65 -4.20
C GLY A 1057 -11.00 17.30 -3.68
N GLY A 1058 -10.47 16.78 -2.56
CA GLY A 1058 -10.92 15.50 -2.01
C GLY A 1058 -10.71 14.37 -3.02
N GLU A 1059 -11.73 13.56 -3.28
CA GLU A 1059 -11.62 12.45 -4.24
C GLU A 1059 -11.70 12.88 -5.72
N TRP A 1060 -12.11 14.13 -5.93
CA TRP A 1060 -12.15 14.82 -7.20
C TRP A 1060 -10.90 15.68 -7.42
N GLY A 1061 -9.93 15.66 -6.51
CA GLY A 1061 -8.77 16.56 -6.57
C GLY A 1061 -7.47 15.87 -6.94
N LEU A 1062 -6.87 16.23 -8.07
CA LEU A 1062 -5.56 15.72 -8.45
C LEU A 1062 -4.51 16.08 -7.38
N SER A 1063 -4.56 17.31 -6.85
CA SER A 1063 -3.68 17.75 -5.76
C SER A 1063 -3.69 16.77 -4.57
N GLN A 1064 -4.89 16.36 -4.14
CA GLN A 1064 -5.05 15.37 -3.08
C GLN A 1064 -4.49 14.00 -3.48
N HIS A 1065 -4.87 13.48 -4.65
CA HIS A 1065 -4.49 12.13 -5.08
C HIS A 1065 -3.01 11.96 -5.37
N THR A 1066 -2.34 13.02 -5.81
CA THR A 1066 -0.88 13.07 -5.95
C THR A 1066 -0.18 13.05 -4.60
N LYS A 1067 -0.69 13.78 -3.58
CA LYS A 1067 -0.11 13.77 -2.21
C LYS A 1067 -0.14 12.38 -1.56
N PHE A 1068 -1.16 11.57 -1.87
CA PHE A 1068 -1.29 10.20 -1.36
C PHE A 1068 -0.75 9.11 -2.29
N SER A 1069 -0.10 9.49 -3.40
CA SER A 1069 0.43 8.54 -4.40
C SER A 1069 -0.62 7.57 -4.97
N ASN A 1070 -1.88 8.02 -5.05
CA ASN A 1070 -2.98 7.26 -5.65
C ASN A 1070 -2.93 7.32 -7.18
N ILE A 1071 -2.33 8.37 -7.74
CA ILE A 1071 -2.07 8.55 -9.17
C ILE A 1071 -0.57 8.77 -9.31
N THR A 1072 0.03 8.26 -10.38
CA THR A 1072 1.46 8.38 -10.67
C THR A 1072 1.71 8.76 -12.12
N PRO A 1073 2.65 9.67 -12.43
CA PRO A 1073 2.95 10.04 -13.80
C PRO A 1073 3.68 8.87 -14.47
N PRO A 1074 3.72 8.85 -15.80
CA PRO A 1074 4.63 7.98 -16.52
C PRO A 1074 6.08 8.16 -16.04
N THR A 1075 6.80 7.05 -15.90
CA THR A 1075 8.17 7.03 -15.35
C THR A 1075 9.15 7.89 -16.15
N TYR A 1076 9.00 7.97 -17.48
CA TYR A 1076 9.85 8.77 -18.35
C TYR A 1076 9.76 10.29 -18.10
N LEU A 1077 8.64 10.79 -17.57
CA LEU A 1077 8.50 12.20 -17.16
C LEU A 1077 9.26 12.52 -15.87
N THR A 1078 9.69 11.50 -15.12
CA THR A 1078 10.43 11.65 -13.85
C THR A 1078 11.94 11.45 -13.99
N LEU A 1079 12.42 11.13 -15.20
CA LEU A 1079 13.84 10.92 -15.45
C LEU A 1079 14.64 12.21 -15.30
N ARG A 1080 15.84 12.10 -14.73
CA ARG A 1080 16.79 13.21 -14.71
C ARG A 1080 17.46 13.38 -16.07
N GLU A 1081 17.97 14.58 -16.33
CA GLU A 1081 18.63 14.90 -17.60
C GLU A 1081 19.80 13.93 -17.92
N ASP A 1082 20.63 13.59 -16.93
CA ASP A 1082 21.73 12.64 -17.07
C ASP A 1082 21.25 11.24 -17.45
N GLN A 1083 20.14 10.80 -16.89
CA GLN A 1083 19.53 9.50 -17.19
C GLN A 1083 18.94 9.46 -18.60
N VAL A 1084 18.30 10.54 -19.04
CA VAL A 1084 17.78 10.66 -20.40
C VAL A 1084 18.94 10.61 -21.41
N ARG A 1085 20.01 11.39 -21.19
CA ARG A 1085 21.22 11.37 -22.05
C ARG A 1085 21.87 9.99 -22.09
N ALA A 1086 21.96 9.29 -20.96
CA ALA A 1086 22.51 7.93 -20.90
C ALA A 1086 21.65 6.93 -21.70
N LYS A 1087 20.33 6.96 -21.52
CA LYS A 1087 19.38 6.10 -22.27
C LYS A 1087 19.45 6.35 -23.78
N ILE A 1088 19.53 7.62 -24.19
CA ILE A 1088 19.73 7.98 -25.60
C ILE A 1088 21.03 7.38 -26.13
N ALA A 1089 22.14 7.53 -25.39
CA ALA A 1089 23.44 6.98 -25.80
C ALA A 1089 23.41 5.45 -25.94
N ASP A 1090 22.71 4.74 -25.06
CA ASP A 1090 22.58 3.28 -25.12
C ASP A 1090 21.67 2.82 -26.26
N ALA A 1091 20.59 3.57 -26.54
CA ALA A 1091 19.74 3.35 -27.71
C ALA A 1091 20.54 3.54 -29.02
N TRP A 1092 21.37 4.58 -29.13
CA TRP A 1092 22.24 4.81 -30.28
C TRP A 1092 23.25 3.68 -30.51
N LYS A 1093 23.91 3.19 -29.45
CA LYS A 1093 24.85 2.05 -29.56
C LYS A 1093 24.18 0.79 -30.11
N SER A 1094 22.91 0.58 -29.76
CA SER A 1094 22.16 -0.62 -30.07
C SER A 1094 21.31 -0.51 -31.34
N GLN A 1095 21.21 0.69 -31.93
CA GLN A 1095 20.33 1.00 -33.05
C GLN A 1095 20.57 0.09 -34.26
N ASN A 1096 21.82 -0.03 -34.72
CA ASN A 1096 22.15 -0.83 -35.92
C ASN A 1096 21.81 -2.31 -35.74
N LEU A 1097 22.02 -2.85 -34.55
CA LEU A 1097 21.69 -4.24 -34.22
C LEU A 1097 20.16 -4.42 -34.19
N ALA A 1098 19.44 -3.57 -33.47
CA ALA A 1098 17.99 -3.61 -33.38
C ALA A 1098 17.32 -3.47 -34.76
N ARG A 1099 17.81 -2.55 -35.60
CA ARG A 1099 17.37 -2.38 -36.99
C ARG A 1099 17.58 -3.65 -37.82
N GLY A 1100 18.78 -4.22 -37.75
CA GLY A 1100 19.14 -5.41 -38.49
C GLY A 1100 18.30 -6.63 -38.09
N ASP A 1101 18.10 -6.83 -36.80
CA ASP A 1101 17.30 -7.92 -36.25
C ASP A 1101 15.82 -7.78 -36.65
N ALA A 1102 15.24 -6.59 -36.49
CA ALA A 1102 13.85 -6.31 -36.87
C ALA A 1102 13.61 -6.52 -38.37
N GLN A 1103 14.50 -6.00 -39.22
CA GLN A 1103 14.40 -6.15 -40.68
C GLN A 1103 14.57 -7.62 -41.10
N THR A 1104 15.51 -8.35 -40.49
CA THR A 1104 15.72 -9.77 -40.79
C THR A 1104 14.51 -10.61 -40.39
N ALA A 1105 13.96 -10.37 -39.19
CA ALA A 1105 12.78 -11.07 -38.70
C ALA A 1105 11.55 -10.81 -39.59
N HIS A 1106 11.32 -9.56 -39.99
CA HIS A 1106 10.23 -9.17 -40.88
C HIS A 1106 10.35 -9.85 -42.26
N ASN A 1107 11.52 -9.75 -42.91
CA ASN A 1107 11.76 -10.35 -44.23
C ASN A 1107 11.57 -11.88 -44.18
N LEU A 1108 12.16 -12.55 -43.17
CA LEU A 1108 12.07 -14.00 -43.03
C LEU A 1108 10.61 -14.47 -42.84
N TYR A 1109 9.84 -13.76 -42.02
CA TYR A 1109 8.44 -14.09 -41.77
C TYR A 1109 7.59 -14.00 -43.04
N LEU A 1110 7.77 -12.95 -43.84
CA LEU A 1110 7.00 -12.72 -45.06
C LEU A 1110 7.45 -13.62 -46.22
N ASP A 1111 8.76 -13.80 -46.40
CA ASP A 1111 9.31 -14.65 -47.46
C ASP A 1111 8.89 -16.12 -47.25
N GLN A 1112 8.72 -16.56 -45.99
CA GLN A 1112 8.18 -17.89 -45.67
C GLN A 1112 6.68 -18.03 -45.98
N ARG A 1113 5.87 -17.00 -45.70
CA ARG A 1113 4.40 -17.06 -45.85
C ARG A 1113 3.92 -16.75 -47.27
N ALA A 1114 4.69 -15.98 -48.05
CA ALA A 1114 4.33 -15.55 -49.39
C ALA A 1114 5.51 -15.64 -50.39
N PRO A 1115 6.11 -16.83 -50.62
CA PRO A 1115 7.33 -17.00 -51.43
C PRO A 1115 7.17 -16.65 -52.91
N ARG A 1116 5.93 -16.44 -53.38
CA ARG A 1116 5.60 -16.11 -54.78
C ARG A 1116 5.32 -14.63 -55.02
N ILE A 1117 5.31 -13.80 -53.97
CA ILE A 1117 5.05 -12.36 -54.06
C ILE A 1117 6.36 -11.64 -53.78
N ARG A 1118 6.82 -10.80 -54.72
CA ARG A 1118 8.01 -9.97 -54.52
C ARG A 1118 7.65 -8.78 -53.64
N MET A 1119 7.97 -8.88 -52.36
CA MET A 1119 7.74 -7.82 -51.36
C MET A 1119 8.73 -6.65 -51.53
N GLU A 1120 8.39 -5.49 -50.97
CA GLU A 1120 9.19 -4.27 -51.04
C GLU A 1120 9.87 -3.95 -49.71
N HIS A 1121 10.57 -4.95 -49.14
CA HIS A 1121 11.21 -4.95 -47.81
C HIS A 1121 12.06 -3.72 -47.45
N TRP A 1122 12.48 -2.93 -48.45
CA TRP A 1122 13.17 -1.65 -48.23
C TRP A 1122 12.26 -0.59 -47.57
N ARG A 1123 10.93 -0.67 -47.80
CA ARG A 1123 9.92 0.19 -47.18
C ARG A 1123 9.87 0.02 -45.69
N PHE A 1124 9.91 -1.22 -45.20
CA PHE A 1124 10.01 -1.53 -43.78
C PHE A 1124 11.24 -0.87 -43.15
N GLY A 1125 12.41 -1.02 -43.78
CA GLY A 1125 13.65 -0.41 -43.30
C GLY A 1125 13.56 1.12 -43.22
N THR A 1126 13.00 1.75 -44.25
CA THR A 1126 12.80 3.22 -44.29
C THR A 1126 11.81 3.68 -43.22
N GLY A 1127 10.71 2.95 -43.03
CA GLY A 1127 9.76 3.20 -41.95
C GLY A 1127 10.45 3.11 -40.59
N TRP A 1128 11.21 2.05 -40.34
CA TRP A 1128 11.93 1.84 -39.08
C TRP A 1128 12.89 2.98 -38.76
N ASP A 1129 13.68 3.42 -39.75
CA ASP A 1129 14.63 4.52 -39.58
C ASP A 1129 13.92 5.83 -39.18
N ILE A 1130 12.79 6.15 -39.82
CA ILE A 1130 11.97 7.32 -39.48
C ILE A 1130 11.34 7.19 -38.10
N GLY A 1131 10.77 6.02 -37.78
CA GLY A 1131 10.07 5.79 -36.52
C GLY A 1131 10.99 5.87 -35.31
N PHE A 1132 12.19 5.29 -35.44
CA PHE A 1132 13.24 5.39 -34.43
C PHE A 1132 13.69 6.85 -34.24
N SER A 1133 13.92 7.57 -35.34
CA SER A 1133 14.33 8.98 -35.29
C SER A 1133 13.25 9.87 -34.66
N ASP A 1134 11.98 9.67 -35.01
CA ASP A 1134 10.86 10.43 -34.43
C ASP A 1134 10.76 10.17 -32.93
N ALA A 1135 10.78 8.90 -32.50
CA ALA A 1135 10.71 8.54 -31.09
C ALA A 1135 11.88 9.15 -30.28
N LEU A 1136 13.09 9.16 -30.86
CA LEU A 1136 14.24 9.84 -30.29
C LEU A 1136 14.02 11.35 -30.16
N SER A 1137 13.54 12.02 -31.21
CA SER A 1137 13.31 13.46 -31.17
C SER A 1137 12.32 13.86 -30.07
N PHE A 1138 11.23 13.10 -29.89
CA PHE A 1138 10.32 13.32 -28.77
C PHE A 1138 11.03 13.12 -27.42
N PHE A 1139 11.80 12.05 -27.29
CA PHE A 1139 12.46 11.68 -26.03
C PHE A 1139 13.51 12.70 -25.58
N GLU A 1140 14.26 13.29 -26.52
CA GLU A 1140 15.33 14.24 -26.22
C GLU A 1140 14.85 15.70 -26.11
N THR A 1141 13.59 16.00 -26.43
CA THR A 1141 13.08 17.37 -26.61
C THR A 1141 13.33 18.30 -25.41
N ARG A 1142 13.21 17.80 -24.17
CA ARG A 1142 13.44 18.62 -22.97
C ARG A 1142 14.93 18.83 -22.70
N VAL A 1143 15.71 17.78 -22.90
CA VAL A 1143 17.16 17.75 -22.67
C VAL A 1143 17.95 18.53 -23.74
N SER A 1144 17.40 18.64 -24.93
CA SER A 1144 17.92 19.48 -26.02
C SER A 1144 17.49 20.96 -25.89
N GLY A 1145 16.62 21.28 -24.93
CA GLY A 1145 16.12 22.64 -24.71
C GLY A 1145 15.03 23.10 -25.71
N VAL A 1146 14.50 22.19 -26.53
CA VAL A 1146 13.42 22.49 -27.49
C VAL A 1146 12.10 22.78 -26.77
N LEU A 1147 11.80 22.02 -25.71
CA LEU A 1147 10.76 22.38 -24.73
C LEU A 1147 11.39 22.63 -23.36
N PRO A 1148 10.91 23.65 -22.62
CA PRO A 1148 11.38 23.85 -21.26
C PRO A 1148 10.89 22.70 -20.37
N GLY A 1149 11.79 22.20 -19.52
CA GLY A 1149 11.45 21.27 -18.46
C GLY A 1149 12.40 20.11 -18.28
N THR A 1150 11.94 19.09 -17.57
CA THR A 1150 12.74 17.96 -17.07
C THR A 1150 12.03 16.65 -17.40
N GLY A 1151 12.75 15.53 -17.46
CA GLY A 1151 12.23 14.27 -18.00
C GLY A 1151 12.37 14.15 -19.52
N ALA A 1152 11.66 13.20 -20.09
CA ALA A 1152 11.57 12.95 -21.52
C ALA A 1152 10.09 12.97 -21.98
N ASP A 1153 9.83 13.10 -23.28
CA ASP A 1153 8.48 12.95 -23.84
C ASP A 1153 8.38 11.68 -24.70
N LYS A 1154 7.15 11.18 -24.87
CA LYS A 1154 6.83 9.98 -25.66
C LYS A 1154 5.78 10.34 -26.69
N ILE A 1155 5.78 9.73 -27.87
CA ILE A 1155 4.67 9.83 -28.83
C ILE A 1155 3.43 9.19 -28.20
N GLY A 1156 2.37 9.98 -28.04
CA GLY A 1156 1.09 9.55 -27.43
C GLY A 1156 0.07 9.13 -28.49
N MET A 1157 -0.17 10.00 -29.47
CA MET A 1157 -1.13 9.78 -30.55
C MET A 1157 -0.50 8.99 -31.71
N LEU A 1158 -0.07 7.74 -31.45
CA LEU A 1158 0.76 6.99 -32.39
C LEU A 1158 0.06 6.75 -33.74
N ASP A 1159 -1.22 6.41 -33.75
CA ASP A 1159 -1.93 6.10 -35.01
C ASP A 1159 -2.10 7.33 -35.90
N ILE A 1160 -2.35 8.48 -35.27
CA ILE A 1160 -2.41 9.76 -35.99
C ILE A 1160 -1.02 10.18 -36.48
N TRP A 1161 0.01 9.97 -35.65
CA TRP A 1161 1.41 10.23 -36.04
C TRP A 1161 1.83 9.38 -37.23
N VAL A 1162 1.47 8.09 -37.23
CA VAL A 1162 1.69 7.15 -38.33
C VAL A 1162 0.97 7.61 -39.59
N LYS A 1163 -0.31 8.00 -39.50
CA LYS A 1163 -1.08 8.57 -40.63
C LYS A 1163 -0.38 9.78 -41.22
N LYS A 1164 0.08 10.70 -40.39
CA LYS A 1164 0.85 11.88 -40.81
C LYS A 1164 2.13 11.49 -41.54
N ARG A 1165 2.93 10.57 -40.99
CA ARG A 1165 4.18 10.12 -41.63
C ARG A 1165 3.95 9.34 -42.92
N ILE A 1166 2.86 8.57 -43.02
CA ILE A 1166 2.44 7.95 -44.27
C ILE A 1166 2.18 9.02 -45.33
N ILE A 1167 1.39 10.05 -45.02
CA ILE A 1167 1.06 11.14 -45.95
C ILE A 1167 2.33 11.90 -46.38
N GLU A 1168 3.19 12.26 -45.43
CA GLU A 1168 4.41 13.02 -45.71
C GLU A 1168 5.51 12.21 -46.40
N SER A 1169 5.56 10.89 -46.19
CA SER A 1169 6.55 10.04 -46.83
C SER A 1169 6.39 9.99 -48.35
N GLY A 1170 5.19 10.35 -48.84
CA GLY A 1170 4.81 10.20 -50.24
C GLY A 1170 4.64 8.74 -50.68
N GLN A 1171 4.79 7.77 -49.76
CA GLN A 1171 4.67 6.35 -50.09
C GLN A 1171 3.22 5.96 -50.34
N GLY A 1172 3.00 5.16 -51.39
CA GLY A 1172 1.69 4.66 -51.78
C GLY A 1172 1.76 3.21 -52.28
N GLY A 1173 0.70 2.78 -52.96
CA GLY A 1173 0.62 1.46 -53.57
C GLY A 1173 0.31 0.32 -52.59
N GLN A 1174 0.37 -0.90 -53.11
CA GLN A 1174 -0.09 -2.11 -52.42
C GLN A 1174 0.79 -2.56 -51.24
N TYR A 1175 2.02 -2.05 -51.14
CA TYR A 1175 2.99 -2.42 -50.10
C TYR A 1175 3.19 -1.32 -49.04
N LEU A 1176 2.33 -0.30 -48.99
CA LEU A 1176 2.40 0.79 -48.01
C LEU A 1176 2.38 0.29 -46.56
N TRP A 1177 1.70 -0.82 -46.29
CA TRP A 1177 1.64 -1.43 -44.97
C TRP A 1177 3.02 -1.87 -44.44
N GLU A 1178 3.99 -2.19 -45.32
CA GLU A 1178 5.36 -2.53 -44.90
C GLU A 1178 6.05 -1.30 -44.28
N PHE A 1179 5.83 -0.12 -44.85
CA PHE A 1179 6.32 1.15 -44.29
C PHE A 1179 5.69 1.45 -42.94
N GLU A 1180 4.37 1.28 -42.79
CA GLU A 1180 3.68 1.46 -41.51
C GLU A 1180 4.24 0.52 -40.44
N GLN A 1181 4.38 -0.77 -40.75
CA GLN A 1181 4.93 -1.75 -39.81
C GLN A 1181 6.36 -1.41 -39.40
N GLY A 1182 7.19 -1.01 -40.36
CA GLY A 1182 8.54 -0.51 -40.08
C GLY A 1182 8.53 0.67 -39.13
N LEU A 1183 7.69 1.68 -39.41
CA LEU A 1183 7.55 2.89 -38.61
C LEU A 1183 7.17 2.59 -37.15
N ARG A 1184 6.15 1.76 -36.94
CA ARG A 1184 5.72 1.34 -35.61
C ARG A 1184 6.78 0.53 -34.88
N GLN A 1185 7.45 -0.39 -35.59
CA GLN A 1185 8.52 -1.20 -35.03
C GLN A 1185 9.70 -0.32 -34.59
N GLY A 1186 10.09 0.69 -35.38
CA GLY A 1186 11.15 1.64 -35.03
C GLY A 1186 10.83 2.45 -33.76
N VAL A 1187 9.60 2.93 -33.63
CA VAL A 1187 9.11 3.61 -32.41
C VAL A 1187 9.14 2.66 -31.21
N SER A 1188 8.62 1.44 -31.37
CA SER A 1188 8.59 0.43 -30.32
C SER A 1188 9.99 0.00 -29.87
N ASP A 1189 10.91 -0.20 -30.81
CA ASP A 1189 12.29 -0.58 -30.51
C ASP A 1189 13.03 0.52 -29.76
N PHE A 1190 12.84 1.79 -30.12
CA PHE A 1190 13.41 2.90 -29.38
C PHE A 1190 12.96 2.92 -27.91
N TYR A 1191 11.64 2.80 -27.66
CA TYR A 1191 11.11 2.77 -26.29
C TYR A 1191 11.54 1.53 -25.51
N ARG A 1192 11.64 0.37 -26.17
CA ARG A 1192 12.19 -0.85 -25.56
C ARG A 1192 13.65 -0.69 -25.16
N LEU A 1193 14.50 -0.09 -26.01
CA LEU A 1193 15.91 0.14 -25.72
C LEU A 1193 16.12 1.17 -24.60
N THR A 1194 15.22 2.14 -24.48
CA THR A 1194 15.26 3.14 -23.41
C THR A 1194 14.56 2.69 -22.12
N ASN A 1195 13.90 1.51 -22.12
CA ASN A 1195 13.12 0.92 -21.02
C ASN A 1195 12.00 1.86 -20.54
N VAL A 1196 11.14 2.27 -21.49
CA VAL A 1196 10.10 3.31 -21.35
C VAL A 1196 8.75 2.83 -21.83
#